data_AF-A0A955CIP9-F1
#
_entry.id   AF-A0A955CIP9-F1
#
_cell.length_a   1.000
_cell.length_b   1.000
_cell.length_c   1.000
_cell.angle_alpha   90.00
_cell.angle_beta   90.00
_cell.angle_gamma   90.00
#
_symmetry.space_group_name_H-M   'P 1'
#
loop_
_entity.id
_entity.type
_entity.pdbx_description
1 polymer ?
#
loop_
_entity_poly.entity_id
_entity_poly.type
_entity_poly.pdbx_seq_one_letter_code
_entity_poly.pdbx_strand_id
1 'polypeptide(L)'
;ELYEPVEVLGMVKYLVAKSQAFEPIQPSDGYGSGDEDQIARGKQAFEIRGCLACHSHSDFPVAQATKGPDLSNIGDKFAAAAGAPSPREWLYSWVTLPSHYHVRSTMPDLFLDPVTDAEGNVTDPAADITAYLLSCSNGWTPVGAPQIDAQTLDQFVLENLQQPFTLKEAERYLQEGIPAEMRAKLKGAEVELVGSINDEMKLLYAGRKAIGKYGCYACHDIPGFENAKPIGTALADWGRKESSKLAFEHILEYLHSGHGHGHADGTGHASETGEHVDDEHADHGAADDEAEEDEEAGDEEADSLDHNEPFDESFYTMHLNSGDRIGFIWQKLKEPRSYDFKKTENKRYDERLRMPLFPLDAQEREQVITFVLGLVAEPPAEEFVYQPDERQLAMIRGRRVLDKYNCAGCHYLNTEKWVVEFEPGAFEEPNEVTDFPFMQAHVAPSVVDQTLKADAKRGVLTAELFGFQEIDNNLGTPVIADEEGLPLEDDIEEYDAATLQYPMVLWEPAVIEGQVYDVKSRVSVPIADIKQRVPAWGGDLTRWLLPRVVELEKEANPGANGTEAWGWLPPPLVGQGAKVQAGWLHDFLLDPHPIRPAAYLRMPRFNMSSEEATDLVNFFMARDNVEYPFQFDPRTRATHLVAEEAEFAAKEGASGDLGHLDAAMNIVVSNDYCVKCHLVGDFEPQGSDRAKAPDLSEVYSRLRPEYMRRWIANPAKILPYTSMPQNIPFDPESDTLGGMAQTLYPGTSIEQLDALVDLLSNYADYTSRKADISELVKQAAPPPAGGGDENAAAEGDSADADEGDE
;
A
#
# COMPACT_ATOMS: atom_id res chain seq x y z
N GLU A 1 -19.10 5.28 -35.52
CA GLU A 1 -19.40 6.52 -36.25
C GLU A 1 -20.83 7.01 -36.04
N LEU A 2 -21.87 6.63 -36.81
CA LEU A 2 -23.21 7.26 -36.67
C LEU A 2 -23.81 7.21 -35.24
N TYR A 3 -23.81 6.04 -34.59
CA TYR A 3 -24.41 5.87 -33.26
C TYR A 3 -23.48 6.16 -32.08
N GLU A 4 -22.21 6.39 -32.35
CA GLU A 4 -21.21 6.57 -31.30
C GLU A 4 -21.45 7.84 -30.45
N PRO A 5 -21.77 9.01 -31.03
CA PRO A 5 -22.26 10.16 -30.28
C PRO A 5 -23.43 9.84 -29.33
N VAL A 6 -24.39 9.05 -29.82
CA VAL A 6 -25.59 8.64 -29.07
C VAL A 6 -25.24 7.73 -27.91
N GLU A 7 -24.39 6.73 -28.14
CA GLU A 7 -23.91 5.81 -27.11
C GLU A 7 -23.12 6.57 -26.04
N VAL A 8 -22.18 7.44 -26.43
CA VAL A 8 -21.35 8.22 -25.49
C VAL A 8 -22.21 9.16 -24.64
N LEU A 9 -23.05 10.00 -25.25
CA LEU A 9 -23.90 10.91 -24.47
C LEU A 9 -24.91 10.15 -23.62
N GLY A 10 -25.50 9.09 -24.17
CA GLY A 10 -26.42 8.22 -23.44
C GLY A 10 -25.77 7.63 -22.20
N MET A 11 -24.55 7.09 -22.32
CA MET A 11 -23.78 6.56 -21.20
C MET A 11 -23.56 7.62 -20.12
N VAL A 12 -23.10 8.81 -20.51
CA VAL A 12 -22.90 9.94 -19.57
C VAL A 12 -24.21 10.29 -18.86
N LYS A 13 -25.31 10.44 -19.60
CA LYS A 13 -26.63 10.77 -19.04
C LYS A 13 -27.13 9.68 -18.09
N TYR A 14 -26.98 8.41 -18.46
CA TYR A 14 -27.38 7.30 -17.60
C TYR A 14 -26.58 7.26 -16.31
N LEU A 15 -25.25 7.36 -16.39
CA LEU A 15 -24.38 7.33 -15.21
C LEU A 15 -24.68 8.51 -14.28
N VAL A 16 -24.83 9.72 -14.80
CA VAL A 16 -25.18 10.90 -13.99
C VAL A 16 -26.57 10.73 -13.34
N ALA A 17 -27.57 10.29 -14.10
CA ALA A 17 -28.94 10.15 -13.60
C ALA A 17 -29.11 9.02 -12.58
N LYS A 18 -28.27 7.98 -12.63
CA LYS A 18 -28.30 6.85 -11.69
C LYS A 18 -27.23 6.94 -10.59
N SER A 19 -26.43 8.00 -10.58
CA SER A 19 -25.46 8.26 -9.51
C SER A 19 -26.18 8.50 -8.19
N GLN A 20 -25.59 8.04 -7.10
CA GLN A 20 -26.10 8.31 -5.77
C GLN A 20 -25.85 9.77 -5.41
N ALA A 21 -26.79 10.39 -4.69
CA ALA A 21 -26.56 11.72 -4.13
C ALA A 21 -25.40 11.65 -3.13
N PHE A 22 -24.53 12.66 -3.16
CA PHE A 22 -23.42 12.80 -2.22
C PHE A 22 -23.56 14.11 -1.46
N GLU A 23 -23.48 14.03 -0.14
CA GLU A 23 -23.48 15.19 0.76
C GLU A 23 -22.03 15.54 1.12
N PRO A 24 -21.47 16.65 0.60
CA PRO A 24 -20.09 17.01 0.85
C PRO A 24 -19.85 17.46 2.29
N ILE A 25 -18.65 17.16 2.78
CA ILE A 25 -18.12 17.72 4.01
C ILE A 25 -17.89 19.21 3.79
N GLN A 26 -18.41 20.03 4.70
CA GLN A 26 -18.25 21.48 4.64
C GLN A 26 -16.93 21.89 5.29
N PRO A 27 -16.15 22.77 4.64
CA PRO A 27 -14.90 23.27 5.19
C PRO A 27 -15.12 24.29 6.31
N SER A 28 -14.08 24.56 7.11
CA SER A 28 -14.13 25.58 8.16
C SER A 28 -14.29 27.01 7.61
N ASP A 29 -14.77 27.94 8.44
CA ASP A 29 -14.88 29.36 8.10
C ASP A 29 -13.52 29.93 7.62
N GLY A 30 -13.52 30.68 6.52
CA GLY A 30 -12.29 31.20 5.87
C GLY A 30 -11.80 30.40 4.66
N TYR A 31 -12.55 29.36 4.27
CA TYR A 31 -12.30 28.56 3.09
C TYR A 31 -12.28 29.33 1.76
N GLY A 32 -11.27 29.04 0.91
CA GLY A 32 -11.36 29.25 -0.53
C GLY A 32 -10.87 30.58 -1.09
N SER A 33 -9.97 31.32 -0.41
CA SER A 33 -9.29 32.45 -1.05
C SER A 33 -8.51 32.00 -2.28
N GLY A 34 -7.94 30.78 -2.25
CA GLY A 34 -7.06 30.27 -3.30
C GLY A 34 -5.85 31.19 -3.51
N ASP A 35 -5.48 31.95 -2.48
CA ASP A 35 -4.33 32.85 -2.53
C ASP A 35 -3.02 32.06 -2.54
N GLU A 36 -1.95 32.76 -2.90
CA GLU A 36 -0.61 32.17 -3.03
C GLU A 36 -0.13 31.54 -1.70
N ASP A 37 -0.49 32.13 -0.56
CA ASP A 37 -0.10 31.64 0.76
C ASP A 37 -0.78 30.29 1.08
N GLN A 38 -2.08 30.17 0.80
CA GLN A 38 -2.84 28.92 0.94
C GLN A 38 -2.30 27.83 0.01
N ILE A 39 -1.99 28.16 -1.25
CA ILE A 39 -1.40 27.20 -2.20
C ILE A 39 -0.03 26.73 -1.71
N ALA A 40 0.81 27.63 -1.21
CA ALA A 40 2.12 27.29 -0.67
C ALA A 40 2.03 26.36 0.55
N ARG A 41 1.14 26.67 1.52
CA ARG A 41 0.85 25.77 2.65
C ARG A 41 0.31 24.42 2.20
N GLY A 42 -0.56 24.41 1.19
CA GLY A 42 -1.12 23.20 0.60
C GLY A 42 -0.07 22.29 -0.03
N LYS A 43 0.87 22.88 -0.76
CA LYS A 43 2.01 22.19 -1.34
C LYS A 43 2.90 21.56 -0.27
N GLN A 44 3.24 22.32 0.78
CA GLN A 44 4.02 21.80 1.90
C GLN A 44 3.29 20.69 2.66
N ALA A 45 1.99 20.86 2.92
CA ALA A 45 1.18 19.83 3.57
C ALA A 45 1.09 18.56 2.71
N PHE A 46 0.93 18.68 1.40
CA PHE A 46 0.95 17.55 0.47
C PHE A 46 2.27 16.77 0.52
N GLU A 47 3.40 17.49 0.62
CA GLU A 47 4.72 16.91 0.77
C GLU A 47 4.87 16.12 2.08
N ILE A 48 4.58 16.75 3.23
CA ILE A 48 4.93 16.19 4.55
C ILE A 48 3.86 15.31 5.20
N ARG A 49 2.62 15.33 4.72
CA ARG A 49 1.48 14.57 5.31
C ARG A 49 1.27 13.19 4.70
N GLY A 50 2.19 12.72 3.86
CA GLY A 50 2.23 11.34 3.37
C GLY A 50 1.51 11.09 2.05
N CYS A 51 1.03 12.13 1.35
CA CYS A 51 0.41 11.97 0.02
C CYS A 51 1.39 11.32 -0.98
N LEU A 52 2.67 11.70 -0.91
CA LEU A 52 3.74 11.20 -1.77
C LEU A 52 4.05 9.70 -1.59
N ALA A 53 3.62 9.07 -0.50
CA ALA A 53 3.79 7.62 -0.34
C ALA A 53 2.95 6.81 -1.34
N CYS A 54 1.88 7.40 -1.85
CA CYS A 54 0.98 6.73 -2.79
C CYS A 54 0.86 7.45 -4.13
N HIS A 55 0.93 8.78 -4.15
CA HIS A 55 0.74 9.58 -5.37
C HIS A 55 2.05 10.14 -5.90
N SER A 56 2.21 10.14 -7.23
CA SER A 56 3.23 10.94 -7.92
C SER A 56 2.73 12.35 -8.21
N HIS A 57 3.66 13.29 -8.31
CA HIS A 57 3.38 14.66 -8.73
C HIS A 57 4.66 15.34 -9.25
N SER A 58 4.54 16.12 -10.33
CA SER A 58 5.64 16.76 -11.07
C SER A 58 6.45 17.76 -10.24
N ASP A 59 5.82 18.40 -9.26
CA ASP A 59 6.53 19.27 -8.30
C ASP A 59 7.50 18.50 -7.39
N PHE A 60 7.33 17.18 -7.28
CA PHE A 60 8.10 16.29 -6.41
C PHE A 60 8.65 15.11 -7.21
N PRO A 61 9.57 15.34 -8.17
CA PRO A 61 10.02 14.31 -9.13
C PRO A 61 10.72 13.11 -8.47
N VAL A 62 11.20 13.26 -7.24
CA VAL A 62 11.78 12.18 -6.44
C VAL A 62 10.73 11.15 -5.99
N ALA A 63 9.46 11.56 -5.88
CA ALA A 63 8.36 10.72 -5.47
C ALA A 63 7.68 10.06 -6.69
N GLN A 64 8.03 8.81 -6.93
CA GLN A 64 7.57 8.01 -8.08
C GLN A 64 6.54 6.94 -7.69
N ALA A 65 5.80 7.17 -6.61
CA ALA A 65 4.81 6.22 -6.12
C ALA A 65 3.67 6.03 -7.16
N THR A 66 3.30 4.77 -7.40
CA THR A 66 2.27 4.40 -8.40
C THR A 66 1.04 3.74 -7.78
N LYS A 67 0.91 3.79 -6.45
CA LYS A 67 -0.23 3.18 -5.75
C LYS A 67 -1.53 3.95 -6.01
N GLY A 68 -1.43 5.28 -5.99
CA GLY A 68 -2.45 6.23 -6.40
C GLY A 68 -2.14 6.81 -7.78
N PRO A 69 -3.10 7.50 -8.41
CA PRO A 69 -2.89 8.19 -9.67
C PRO A 69 -1.88 9.34 -9.53
N ASP A 70 -1.27 9.71 -10.65
CA ASP A 70 -0.57 10.98 -10.82
C ASP A 70 -1.55 12.15 -10.66
N LEU A 71 -1.18 13.12 -9.82
CA LEU A 71 -2.01 14.27 -9.47
C LEU A 71 -1.56 15.58 -10.14
N SER A 72 -0.53 15.56 -10.99
CA SER A 72 0.06 16.73 -11.64
C SER A 72 -0.90 17.64 -12.42
N ASN A 73 -2.00 17.10 -12.92
CA ASN A 73 -2.97 17.84 -13.74
C ASN A 73 -4.41 17.71 -13.23
N ILE A 74 -4.56 17.39 -11.94
CA ILE A 74 -5.89 17.13 -11.37
C ILE A 74 -6.81 18.36 -11.43
N GLY A 75 -6.25 19.57 -11.36
CA GLY A 75 -7.01 20.82 -11.49
C GLY A 75 -7.74 20.96 -12.83
N ASP A 76 -7.12 20.54 -13.94
CA ASP A 76 -7.73 20.60 -15.27
C ASP A 76 -8.98 19.70 -15.39
N LYS A 77 -8.95 18.53 -14.73
CA LYS A 77 -10.09 17.61 -14.68
C LYS A 77 -11.30 18.24 -13.98
N PHE A 78 -11.06 19.10 -13.00
CA PHE A 78 -12.08 19.74 -12.19
C PHE A 78 -12.51 21.11 -12.70
N ALA A 79 -11.72 21.75 -13.58
CA ALA A 79 -12.01 23.07 -14.14
C ALA A 79 -13.32 23.14 -14.96
N ALA A 80 -13.81 22.02 -15.49
CA ALA A 80 -14.93 21.98 -16.42
C ALA A 80 -16.26 21.45 -15.86
N ALA A 81 -16.30 21.07 -14.59
CA ALA A 81 -17.49 20.45 -14.00
C ALA A 81 -18.44 21.52 -13.42
N ALA A 82 -19.47 21.87 -14.20
CA ALA A 82 -20.62 22.63 -13.73
C ALA A 82 -21.66 21.68 -13.11
N GLY A 83 -21.81 21.70 -11.79
CA GLY A 83 -22.79 20.89 -11.06
C GLY A 83 -22.54 20.92 -9.56
N ALA A 84 -23.55 20.54 -8.77
CA ALA A 84 -23.43 20.34 -7.33
C ALA A 84 -23.29 18.84 -7.03
N PRO A 85 -22.38 18.43 -6.14
CA PRO A 85 -21.42 19.29 -5.45
C PRO A 85 -20.36 19.82 -6.40
N SER A 86 -19.88 21.03 -6.13
CA SER A 86 -18.81 21.61 -6.92
C SER A 86 -17.58 20.71 -6.87
N PRO A 87 -16.79 20.63 -7.95
CA PRO A 87 -15.53 19.88 -8.00
C PRO A 87 -14.62 20.07 -6.78
N ARG A 88 -14.63 21.30 -6.25
CA ARG A 88 -13.87 21.69 -5.06
C ARG A 88 -14.42 21.06 -3.78
N GLU A 89 -15.72 21.07 -3.57
CA GLU A 89 -16.36 20.43 -2.40
C GLU A 89 -16.16 18.91 -2.40
N TRP A 90 -16.21 18.30 -3.59
CA TRP A 90 -15.92 16.87 -3.73
C TRP A 90 -14.47 16.57 -3.37
N LEU A 91 -13.50 17.33 -3.92
CA LEU A 91 -12.08 17.09 -3.67
C LEU A 91 -11.73 17.32 -2.20
N TYR A 92 -12.26 18.38 -1.59
CA TYR A 92 -12.12 18.61 -0.15
C TYR A 92 -12.64 17.42 0.66
N SER A 93 -13.87 16.98 0.40
CA SER A 93 -14.46 15.83 1.10
C SER A 93 -13.64 14.55 0.93
N TRP A 94 -13.10 14.34 -0.28
CA TRP A 94 -12.25 13.19 -0.59
C TRP A 94 -10.91 13.24 0.16
N VAL A 95 -10.26 14.41 0.23
CA VAL A 95 -9.00 14.59 0.98
C VAL A 95 -9.23 14.45 2.49
N THR A 96 -10.37 14.94 3.01
CA THR A 96 -10.70 14.89 4.44
C THR A 96 -11.09 13.49 4.90
N LEU A 97 -12.02 12.82 4.22
CA LEU A 97 -12.51 11.50 4.62
C LEU A 97 -12.94 10.67 3.39
N PRO A 98 -12.01 9.98 2.71
CA PRO A 98 -12.29 9.24 1.48
C PRO A 98 -13.41 8.19 1.63
N SER A 99 -13.51 7.57 2.82
CA SER A 99 -14.52 6.56 3.12
C SER A 99 -15.95 7.11 3.18
N HIS A 100 -16.11 8.42 3.36
CA HIS A 100 -17.41 9.10 3.29
C HIS A 100 -18.00 9.05 1.88
N TYR A 101 -17.13 9.07 0.85
CA TYR A 101 -17.55 8.90 -0.54
C TYR A 101 -17.56 7.44 -0.97
N HIS A 102 -16.53 6.66 -0.62
CA HIS A 102 -16.41 5.27 -1.05
C HIS A 102 -15.94 4.33 0.08
N VAL A 103 -16.85 3.48 0.55
CA VAL A 103 -16.65 2.58 1.69
C VAL A 103 -15.59 1.49 1.49
N ARG A 104 -15.06 1.30 0.28
CA ARG A 104 -13.93 0.39 0.02
C ARG A 104 -12.66 1.16 -0.39
N SER A 105 -12.61 2.46 -0.17
CA SER A 105 -11.43 3.27 -0.48
C SER A 105 -10.21 2.76 0.28
N THR A 106 -9.08 2.65 -0.41
CA THR A 106 -7.78 2.39 0.21
C THR A 106 -7.06 3.68 0.57
N MET A 107 -7.52 4.83 0.09
CA MET A 107 -7.00 6.13 0.55
C MET A 107 -7.38 6.29 2.02
N PRO A 108 -6.40 6.47 2.91
CA PRO A 108 -6.67 6.54 4.33
C PRO A 108 -7.16 7.92 4.74
N ASP A 109 -7.68 8.00 5.96
CA ASP A 109 -7.85 9.25 6.68
C ASP A 109 -6.47 9.69 7.23
N LEU A 110 -5.96 10.80 6.69
CA LEU A 110 -4.67 11.39 7.06
C LEU A 110 -4.76 12.31 8.28
N PHE A 111 -5.96 12.47 8.85
CA PHE A 111 -6.23 13.31 10.00
C PHE A 111 -5.83 14.78 9.79
N LEU A 112 -6.38 15.34 8.72
CA LEU A 112 -6.13 16.71 8.27
C LEU A 112 -7.13 17.69 8.89
N ASP A 113 -7.50 17.46 10.15
CA ASP A 113 -8.43 18.32 10.89
C ASP A 113 -7.86 19.75 11.03
N PRO A 114 -8.72 20.79 11.07
CA PRO A 114 -8.28 22.16 11.30
C PRO A 114 -7.49 22.31 12.60
N VAL A 115 -6.36 23.02 12.52
CA VAL A 115 -5.44 23.27 13.63
C VAL A 115 -5.51 24.75 14.01
N THR A 116 -5.65 25.02 15.30
CA THR A 116 -5.58 26.39 15.85
C THR A 116 -4.23 26.62 16.50
N ASP A 117 -3.52 27.68 16.09
CA ASP A 117 -2.25 28.06 16.71
C ASP A 117 -2.45 28.77 18.07
N ALA A 118 -1.35 29.10 18.75
CA ALA A 118 -1.38 29.75 20.07
C ALA A 118 -1.98 31.17 20.01
N GLU A 119 -1.93 31.81 18.85
CA GLU A 119 -2.50 33.12 18.55
C GLU A 119 -4.00 33.07 18.20
N GLY A 120 -4.55 31.87 18.02
CA GLY A 120 -5.97 31.64 17.72
C GLY A 120 -6.29 31.60 16.22
N ASN A 121 -5.29 31.62 15.33
CA ASN A 121 -5.51 31.46 13.89
C ASN A 121 -5.78 30.00 13.55
N VAL A 122 -6.76 29.76 12.68
CA VAL A 122 -7.14 28.42 12.23
C VAL A 122 -6.53 28.15 10.86
N THR A 123 -5.79 27.05 10.74
CA THR A 123 -5.31 26.50 9.46
C THR A 123 -6.03 25.19 9.18
N ASP A 124 -6.60 25.02 7.99
CA ASP A 124 -7.22 23.76 7.54
C ASP A 124 -6.31 23.09 6.50
N PRO A 125 -5.53 22.06 6.89
CA PRO A 125 -4.62 21.38 5.97
C PRO A 125 -5.32 20.70 4.78
N ALA A 126 -6.55 20.18 4.96
CA ALA A 126 -7.30 19.56 3.87
C ALA A 126 -7.75 20.61 2.84
N ALA A 127 -8.15 21.81 3.31
CA ALA A 127 -8.49 22.92 2.44
C ALA A 127 -7.29 23.45 1.68
N ASP A 128 -6.14 23.57 2.35
CA ASP A 128 -4.90 24.04 1.75
C ASP A 128 -4.42 23.05 0.65
N ILE A 129 -4.40 21.74 0.93
CA ILE A 129 -4.09 20.70 -0.08
C ILE A 129 -5.06 20.76 -1.26
N THR A 130 -6.36 20.93 -0.99
CA THR A 130 -7.38 21.05 -2.04
C THR A 130 -7.10 22.26 -2.94
N ALA A 131 -6.73 23.41 -2.36
CA ALA A 131 -6.39 24.60 -3.12
C ALA A 131 -5.15 24.39 -4.01
N TYR A 132 -4.11 23.77 -3.47
CA TYR A 132 -2.90 23.40 -4.22
C TYR A 132 -3.24 22.48 -5.41
N LEU A 133 -3.94 21.37 -5.18
CA LEU A 133 -4.29 20.41 -6.23
C LEU A 133 -5.16 21.04 -7.34
N LEU A 134 -6.08 21.94 -6.98
CA LEU A 134 -6.89 22.66 -7.97
C LEU A 134 -6.09 23.70 -8.76
N SER A 135 -4.94 24.15 -8.26
CA SER A 135 -4.03 25.03 -8.98
C SER A 135 -3.15 24.28 -10.01
N CYS A 136 -3.02 22.96 -9.88
CA CYS A 136 -2.19 22.12 -10.75
C CYS A 136 -2.85 21.91 -12.12
N SER A 137 -2.20 22.40 -13.18
CA SER A 137 -2.69 22.36 -14.56
C SER A 137 -1.55 22.06 -15.53
N ASN A 138 -1.82 21.27 -16.56
CA ASN A 138 -0.96 21.08 -17.72
C ASN A 138 -1.57 21.65 -19.02
N GLY A 139 -2.65 22.43 -18.90
CA GLY A 139 -3.35 23.07 -20.02
C GLY A 139 -4.29 22.12 -20.77
N TRP A 140 -4.56 20.92 -20.26
CA TRP A 140 -5.56 20.03 -20.84
C TRP A 140 -6.95 20.64 -20.70
N THR A 141 -7.78 20.51 -21.74
CA THR A 141 -9.17 20.96 -21.71
C THR A 141 -10.10 19.84 -22.17
N PRO A 142 -11.26 19.66 -21.51
CA PRO A 142 -12.20 18.63 -21.92
C PRO A 142 -12.83 18.97 -23.26
N VAL A 143 -12.96 17.95 -24.10
CA VAL A 143 -13.71 18.03 -25.34
C VAL A 143 -15.21 18.17 -24.99
N GLY A 144 -15.89 19.11 -25.64
CA GLY A 144 -17.33 19.32 -25.44
C GLY A 144 -18.16 18.09 -25.77
N ALA A 145 -19.33 17.97 -25.13
CA ALA A 145 -20.25 16.85 -25.39
C ALA A 145 -20.62 16.76 -26.89
N PRO A 146 -20.64 15.54 -27.45
CA PRO A 146 -20.97 15.38 -28.86
C PRO A 146 -22.39 15.89 -29.13
N GLN A 147 -22.56 16.59 -30.25
CA GLN A 147 -23.88 17.04 -30.68
C GLN A 147 -24.63 15.87 -31.32
N ILE A 148 -25.87 15.67 -30.90
CA ILE A 148 -26.73 14.61 -31.42
C ILE A 148 -27.94 15.24 -32.10
N ASP A 149 -28.20 14.82 -33.33
CA ASP A 149 -29.46 15.13 -33.98
C ASP A 149 -30.58 14.18 -33.52
N ALA A 150 -31.79 14.72 -33.35
CA ALA A 150 -32.92 13.96 -32.83
C ALA A 150 -33.30 12.76 -33.72
N GLN A 151 -33.04 12.84 -35.03
CA GLN A 151 -33.35 11.77 -35.97
C GLN A 151 -32.47 10.55 -35.75
N THR A 152 -31.18 10.74 -35.49
CA THR A 152 -30.21 9.68 -35.19
C THR A 152 -30.53 9.03 -33.84
N LEU A 153 -30.92 9.83 -32.84
CA LEU A 153 -31.38 9.30 -31.54
C LEU A 153 -32.64 8.43 -31.72
N ASP A 154 -33.63 8.92 -32.47
CA ASP A 154 -34.86 8.18 -32.75
C ASP A 154 -34.60 6.89 -33.53
N GLN A 155 -33.70 6.95 -34.51
CA GLN A 155 -33.31 5.77 -35.28
C GLN A 155 -32.62 4.73 -34.38
N PHE A 156 -31.70 5.15 -33.52
CA PHE A 156 -31.04 4.25 -32.57
C PHE A 156 -32.05 3.55 -31.65
N VAL A 157 -33.00 4.31 -31.09
CA VAL A 157 -34.04 3.77 -30.20
C VAL A 157 -34.94 2.79 -30.95
N LEU A 158 -35.39 3.15 -32.16
CA LEU A 158 -36.25 2.31 -32.98
C LEU A 158 -35.59 0.99 -33.35
N GLU A 159 -34.31 1.00 -33.76
CA GLU A 159 -33.58 -0.20 -34.13
C GLU A 159 -33.44 -1.16 -32.93
N ASN A 160 -33.12 -0.63 -31.75
CA ASN A 160 -32.97 -1.44 -30.54
C ASN A 160 -34.31 -1.96 -29.99
N LEU A 161 -35.42 -1.24 -30.18
CA LEU A 161 -36.77 -1.67 -29.76
C LEU A 161 -37.33 -2.83 -30.59
N GLN A 162 -36.90 -2.99 -31.83
CA GLN A 162 -37.33 -4.09 -32.71
C GLN A 162 -36.80 -5.47 -32.28
N GLN A 163 -35.88 -5.54 -31.31
CA GLN A 163 -35.40 -6.81 -30.76
C GLN A 163 -36.47 -7.46 -29.84
N PRO A 164 -37.01 -6.75 -28.83
CA PRO A 164 -38.08 -7.29 -27.98
C PRO A 164 -39.51 -7.08 -28.52
N PHE A 165 -39.73 -6.20 -29.49
CA PHE A 165 -41.07 -5.83 -29.98
C PHE A 165 -41.21 -5.90 -31.50
N THR A 166 -42.45 -6.03 -31.99
CA THR A 166 -42.73 -5.91 -33.42
C THR A 166 -42.48 -4.48 -33.91
N LEU A 167 -42.22 -4.29 -35.21
CA LEU A 167 -41.98 -2.96 -35.79
C LEU A 167 -43.09 -1.95 -35.44
N LYS A 168 -44.35 -2.37 -35.53
CA LYS A 168 -45.52 -1.52 -35.21
C LYS A 168 -45.58 -1.13 -33.73
N GLU A 169 -45.17 -2.04 -32.84
CA GLU A 169 -45.07 -1.73 -31.41
C GLU A 169 -43.90 -0.79 -31.13
N ALA A 170 -42.74 -1.03 -31.76
CA ALA A 170 -41.56 -0.19 -31.61
C ALA A 170 -41.81 1.25 -32.08
N GLU A 171 -42.44 1.46 -33.25
CA GLU A 171 -42.84 2.77 -33.76
C GLU A 171 -43.81 3.48 -32.80
N ARG A 172 -44.78 2.75 -32.24
CA ARG A 172 -45.71 3.30 -31.25
C ARG A 172 -44.98 3.69 -29.97
N TYR A 173 -44.12 2.83 -29.43
CA TYR A 173 -43.39 3.09 -28.19
C TYR A 173 -42.34 4.19 -28.34
N LEU A 174 -41.81 4.42 -29.54
CA LEU A 174 -40.96 5.57 -29.83
C LEU A 174 -41.73 6.91 -29.72
N GLN A 175 -43.04 6.91 -30.00
CA GLN A 175 -43.87 8.12 -29.96
C GLN A 175 -44.60 8.32 -28.62
N GLU A 176 -45.14 7.23 -28.06
CA GLU A 176 -46.02 7.27 -26.88
C GLU A 176 -45.31 6.84 -25.59
N GLY A 177 -44.17 6.14 -25.71
CA GLY A 177 -43.52 5.40 -24.63
C GLY A 177 -44.19 4.05 -24.34
N ILE A 178 -43.54 3.25 -23.49
CA ILE A 178 -44.02 1.91 -23.13
C ILE A 178 -45.07 2.02 -22.01
N PRO A 179 -46.24 1.37 -22.13
CA PRO A 179 -47.28 1.43 -21.12
C PRO A 179 -46.82 0.96 -19.73
N ALA A 180 -47.26 1.66 -18.69
CA ALA A 180 -46.82 1.44 -17.31
C ALA A 180 -47.11 0.02 -16.81
N GLU A 181 -48.20 -0.61 -17.26
CA GLU A 181 -48.57 -1.98 -16.95
C GLU A 181 -47.54 -3.03 -17.43
N MET A 182 -46.69 -2.68 -18.40
CA MET A 182 -45.64 -3.57 -18.90
C MET A 182 -44.39 -3.56 -18.04
N ARG A 183 -44.22 -2.58 -17.14
CA ARG A 183 -43.00 -2.39 -16.33
C ARG A 183 -42.51 -3.65 -15.63
N ALA A 184 -43.43 -4.45 -15.07
CA ALA A 184 -43.11 -5.68 -14.33
C ALA A 184 -42.58 -6.80 -15.24
N LYS A 185 -42.85 -6.75 -16.54
CA LYS A 185 -42.40 -7.74 -17.54
C LYS A 185 -41.05 -7.35 -18.18
N LEU A 186 -40.66 -6.08 -18.08
CA LEU A 186 -39.42 -5.57 -18.65
C LEU A 186 -38.25 -5.76 -17.68
N LYS A 187 -37.19 -6.40 -18.16
CA LYS A 187 -35.95 -6.61 -17.42
C LYS A 187 -34.73 -5.92 -18.05
N GLY A 188 -34.86 -5.47 -19.30
CA GLY A 188 -33.79 -4.82 -20.04
C GLY A 188 -33.87 -3.29 -19.98
N ALA A 189 -33.16 -2.65 -20.92
CA ALA A 189 -33.10 -1.19 -21.02
C ALA A 189 -34.46 -0.54 -21.30
N GLU A 190 -35.42 -1.31 -21.83
CA GLU A 190 -36.78 -0.87 -22.17
C GLU A 190 -37.51 -0.26 -20.96
N VAL A 191 -37.11 -0.61 -19.74
CA VAL A 191 -37.60 0.01 -18.51
C VAL A 191 -37.46 1.54 -18.51
N GLU A 192 -36.41 2.09 -19.14
CA GLU A 192 -36.19 3.54 -19.17
C GLU A 192 -37.19 4.28 -20.08
N LEU A 193 -37.95 3.56 -20.92
CA LEU A 193 -38.94 4.14 -21.84
C LEU A 193 -40.38 4.01 -21.32
N VAL A 194 -40.57 3.59 -20.06
CA VAL A 194 -41.92 3.41 -19.49
C VAL A 194 -42.54 4.75 -19.11
N GLY A 195 -43.77 4.99 -19.55
CA GLY A 195 -44.49 6.25 -19.34
C GLY A 195 -44.35 7.21 -20.51
N SER A 196 -44.52 8.51 -20.29
CA SER A 196 -44.44 9.53 -21.35
C SER A 196 -43.00 9.72 -21.83
N ILE A 197 -42.72 9.46 -23.10
CA ILE A 197 -41.36 9.54 -23.67
C ILE A 197 -40.91 10.98 -23.96
N ASN A 198 -39.63 11.26 -23.72
CA ASN A 198 -38.92 12.48 -24.13
C ASN A 198 -37.46 12.13 -24.51
N ASP A 199 -36.70 13.10 -24.99
CA ASP A 199 -35.31 12.85 -25.44
C ASP A 199 -34.37 12.44 -24.30
N GLU A 200 -34.63 12.89 -23.07
CA GLU A 200 -33.88 12.46 -21.90
C GLU A 200 -34.08 10.95 -21.64
N MET A 201 -35.32 10.45 -21.69
CA MET A 201 -35.62 9.03 -21.55
C MET A 201 -35.01 8.20 -22.68
N LYS A 202 -35.02 8.71 -23.92
CA LYS A 202 -34.33 8.08 -25.05
C LYS A 202 -32.83 7.98 -24.81
N LEU A 203 -32.20 9.02 -24.26
CA LEU A 203 -30.78 9.00 -23.89
C LEU A 203 -30.48 8.05 -22.72
N LEU A 204 -31.36 7.95 -21.72
CA LEU A 204 -31.23 6.96 -20.64
C LEU A 204 -31.32 5.53 -21.19
N TYR A 205 -32.29 5.28 -22.08
CA TYR A 205 -32.40 4.01 -22.80
C TYR A 205 -31.15 3.70 -23.61
N ALA A 206 -30.65 4.68 -24.38
CA ALA A 206 -29.46 4.53 -25.20
C ALA A 206 -28.22 4.25 -24.35
N GLY A 207 -28.05 4.97 -23.24
CA GLY A 207 -26.98 4.75 -22.28
C GLY A 207 -27.02 3.36 -21.65
N ARG A 208 -28.21 2.93 -21.20
CA ARG A 208 -28.37 1.58 -20.63
C ARG A 208 -28.11 0.49 -21.67
N LYS A 209 -28.53 0.69 -22.93
CA LYS A 209 -28.18 -0.23 -24.03
C LYS A 209 -26.68 -0.24 -24.30
N ALA A 210 -26.02 0.91 -24.35
CA ALA A 210 -24.58 1.03 -24.57
C ALA A 210 -23.77 0.36 -23.45
N ILE A 211 -24.05 0.67 -22.18
CA ILE A 211 -23.42 0.02 -21.02
C ILE A 211 -23.63 -1.50 -21.06
N GLY A 212 -24.86 -1.92 -21.39
CA GLY A 212 -25.23 -3.32 -21.59
C GLY A 212 -24.40 -4.00 -22.68
N LYS A 213 -24.21 -3.32 -23.81
CA LYS A 213 -23.50 -3.78 -25.00
C LYS A 213 -21.99 -3.89 -24.76
N TYR A 214 -21.38 -2.89 -24.13
CA TYR A 214 -19.94 -2.87 -23.83
C TYR A 214 -19.58 -3.66 -22.57
N GLY A 215 -20.57 -4.10 -21.79
CA GLY A 215 -20.33 -4.94 -20.62
C GLY A 215 -19.64 -4.21 -19.47
N CYS A 216 -19.79 -2.87 -19.37
CA CYS A 216 -19.06 -2.09 -18.37
C CYS A 216 -19.32 -2.57 -16.94
N TYR A 217 -20.53 -3.10 -16.68
CA TYR A 217 -20.93 -3.66 -15.40
C TYR A 217 -20.20 -4.95 -15.00
N ALA A 218 -19.43 -5.56 -15.91
CA ALA A 218 -18.59 -6.72 -15.58
C ALA A 218 -17.36 -6.33 -14.75
N CYS A 219 -16.93 -5.06 -14.86
CA CYS A 219 -15.78 -4.52 -14.13
C CYS A 219 -16.15 -3.36 -13.18
N HIS A 220 -17.31 -2.72 -13.39
CA HIS A 220 -17.78 -1.59 -12.59
C HIS A 220 -19.10 -1.89 -11.90
N ASP A 221 -19.27 -1.43 -10.66
CA ASP A 221 -20.57 -1.44 -10.00
C ASP A 221 -21.45 -0.32 -10.58
N ILE A 222 -22.41 -0.68 -11.44
CA ILE A 222 -23.30 0.28 -12.11
C ILE A 222 -24.75 0.03 -11.67
N PRO A 223 -25.41 1.01 -11.02
CA PRO A 223 -26.80 0.87 -10.60
C PRO A 223 -27.75 0.47 -11.75
N GLY A 224 -28.56 -0.56 -11.50
CA GLY A 224 -29.49 -1.14 -12.48
C GLY A 224 -28.91 -2.30 -13.32
N PHE A 225 -27.69 -2.74 -13.02
CA PHE A 225 -27.03 -3.90 -13.65
C PHE A 225 -26.67 -5.02 -12.67
N GLU A 226 -27.13 -4.99 -11.43
CA GLU A 226 -26.78 -5.94 -10.36
C GLU A 226 -27.15 -7.39 -10.71
N ASN A 227 -28.18 -7.57 -11.55
CA ASN A 227 -28.65 -8.87 -12.03
C ASN A 227 -28.35 -9.10 -13.51
N ALA A 228 -27.47 -8.28 -14.11
CA ALA A 228 -27.10 -8.42 -15.51
C ALA A 228 -26.29 -9.69 -15.73
N LYS A 229 -26.54 -10.37 -16.85
CA LYS A 229 -25.74 -11.55 -17.21
C LYS A 229 -24.34 -11.10 -17.63
N PRO A 230 -23.27 -11.86 -17.34
CA PRO A 230 -21.92 -11.55 -17.83
C PRO A 230 -21.89 -11.35 -19.36
N ILE A 231 -21.03 -10.44 -19.82
CA ILE A 231 -20.96 -10.02 -21.23
C ILE A 231 -20.33 -11.08 -22.17
N GLY A 232 -19.62 -12.06 -21.61
CA GLY A 232 -18.90 -13.09 -22.36
C GLY A 232 -19.11 -14.49 -21.81
N THR A 233 -18.69 -15.49 -22.60
CA THR A 233 -18.59 -16.87 -22.13
C THR A 233 -17.49 -16.99 -21.08
N ALA A 234 -17.70 -17.81 -20.05
CA ALA A 234 -16.64 -18.10 -19.08
C ALA A 234 -15.37 -18.62 -19.78
N LEU A 235 -14.21 -18.14 -19.33
CA LEU A 235 -12.90 -18.59 -19.83
C LEU A 235 -12.36 -19.82 -19.06
N ALA A 236 -13.07 -20.28 -18.04
CA ALA A 236 -12.77 -21.58 -17.41
C ALA A 236 -12.84 -22.68 -18.48
N ASP A 237 -11.88 -23.61 -18.46
CA ASP A 237 -11.70 -24.68 -19.44
C ASP A 237 -11.36 -24.24 -20.87
N TRP A 238 -11.02 -22.97 -21.10
CA TRP A 238 -10.68 -22.52 -22.44
C TRP A 238 -9.51 -23.33 -23.03
N GLY A 239 -8.50 -23.66 -22.21
CA GLY A 239 -7.34 -24.47 -22.62
C GLY A 239 -7.68 -25.85 -23.20
N ARG A 240 -8.84 -26.41 -22.85
CA ARG A 240 -9.34 -27.72 -23.34
C ARG A 240 -10.46 -27.59 -24.37
N LYS A 241 -10.79 -26.38 -24.80
CA LYS A 241 -11.88 -26.15 -25.75
C LYS A 241 -11.51 -26.76 -27.10
N GLU A 242 -12.30 -27.72 -27.54
CA GLU A 242 -12.16 -28.32 -28.87
C GLU A 242 -12.32 -27.27 -29.96
N SER A 243 -11.47 -27.32 -30.99
CA SER A 243 -11.52 -26.42 -32.15
C SER A 243 -12.87 -26.41 -32.85
N SER A 244 -13.61 -27.53 -32.81
CA SER A 244 -14.97 -27.65 -33.36
C SER A 244 -15.99 -26.70 -32.71
N LYS A 245 -15.70 -26.21 -31.50
CA LYS A 245 -16.52 -25.26 -30.74
C LYS A 245 -16.06 -23.80 -30.94
N LEU A 246 -15.12 -23.56 -31.85
CA LEU A 246 -14.63 -22.24 -32.22
C LEU A 246 -15.15 -21.87 -33.62
N ALA A 247 -15.69 -20.66 -33.73
CA ALA A 247 -16.23 -20.15 -34.99
C ALA A 247 -15.14 -19.34 -35.73
N PHE A 248 -14.42 -20.00 -36.64
CA PHE A 248 -13.38 -19.35 -37.47
C PHE A 248 -13.95 -18.42 -38.54
N GLU A 249 -15.25 -18.48 -38.82
CA GLU A 249 -15.96 -17.63 -39.79
C GLU A 249 -15.23 -17.58 -41.14
N HIS A 250 -14.97 -16.39 -41.69
CA HIS A 250 -14.30 -16.19 -42.99
C HIS A 250 -12.87 -15.69 -42.80
N ILE A 251 -12.20 -16.12 -41.72
CA ILE A 251 -10.90 -15.55 -41.34
C ILE A 251 -9.81 -15.77 -42.39
N LEU A 252 -9.80 -16.93 -43.07
CA LEU A 252 -8.83 -17.20 -44.13
C LEU A 252 -9.07 -16.31 -45.36
N GLU A 253 -10.32 -16.05 -45.72
CA GLU A 253 -10.64 -15.09 -46.78
C GLU A 253 -10.22 -13.67 -46.41
N TYR A 254 -10.43 -13.28 -45.15
CA TYR A 254 -10.01 -11.96 -44.65
C TYR A 254 -8.51 -11.76 -44.85
N LEU A 255 -7.70 -12.73 -44.41
CA LEU A 255 -6.24 -12.67 -44.52
C LEU A 255 -5.76 -12.71 -45.98
N HIS A 256 -6.37 -13.55 -46.83
CA HIS A 256 -6.03 -13.63 -48.26
C HIS A 256 -6.44 -12.39 -49.06
N SER A 257 -7.36 -11.58 -48.55
CA SER A 257 -7.79 -10.33 -49.19
C SER A 257 -6.80 -9.16 -48.94
N GLY A 258 -5.61 -9.45 -48.39
CA GLY A 258 -4.57 -8.46 -48.11
C GLY A 258 -4.74 -7.72 -46.78
N HIS A 259 -5.77 -8.03 -46.00
CA HIS A 259 -6.01 -7.41 -44.68
C HIS A 259 -5.13 -7.98 -43.56
N GLY A 260 -4.08 -8.76 -43.89
CA GLY A 260 -3.22 -9.47 -42.94
C GLY A 260 -1.75 -9.02 -42.88
N HIS A 261 -1.30 -8.08 -43.74
CA HIS A 261 0.07 -7.59 -43.73
C HIS A 261 0.20 -6.35 -42.84
N GLY A 262 1.16 -6.39 -41.90
CA GLY A 262 1.26 -5.49 -40.75
C GLY A 262 1.29 -4.00 -41.08
N HIS A 263 0.49 -3.23 -40.36
CA HIS A 263 0.69 -1.80 -40.18
C HIS A 263 1.88 -1.58 -39.23
N ALA A 264 3.06 -1.36 -39.81
CA ALA A 264 4.10 -0.59 -39.16
C ALA A 264 3.87 0.90 -39.46
N ASP A 265 3.96 1.70 -38.41
CA ASP A 265 3.97 3.16 -38.35
C ASP A 265 2.67 3.91 -38.63
N GLY A 266 2.20 4.57 -37.57
CA GLY A 266 1.04 5.43 -37.56
C GLY A 266 1.25 6.69 -38.37
N THR A 267 0.37 6.91 -39.36
CA THR A 267 -0.26 8.21 -39.61
C THR A 267 -1.62 7.93 -40.24
N GLY A 268 -2.68 8.42 -39.61
CA GLY A 268 -4.01 8.36 -40.20
C GLY A 268 -4.10 9.35 -41.35
N HIS A 269 -4.56 8.90 -42.52
CA HIS A 269 -5.38 9.73 -43.39
C HIS A 269 -6.26 8.85 -44.28
N ALA A 270 -7.57 9.05 -44.11
CA ALA A 270 -8.58 8.64 -45.07
C ALA A 270 -8.39 9.41 -46.39
N SER A 271 -8.46 8.70 -47.52
CA SER A 271 -8.99 9.30 -48.74
C SER A 271 -9.80 8.28 -49.51
N GLU A 272 -11.10 8.55 -49.60
CA GLU A 272 -11.96 8.08 -50.68
C GLU A 272 -11.40 8.56 -52.03
N THR A 273 -11.31 7.66 -53.00
CA THR A 273 -11.79 7.90 -54.37
C THR A 273 -12.04 6.55 -55.03
N GLY A 274 -13.29 6.30 -55.41
CA GLY A 274 -13.62 5.18 -56.27
C GLY A 274 -13.21 5.46 -57.72
N GLU A 275 -12.97 4.39 -58.47
CA GLU A 275 -13.19 4.40 -59.91
C GLU A 275 -13.49 2.98 -60.40
N HIS A 276 -14.66 2.86 -61.02
CA HIS A 276 -15.09 1.74 -61.84
C HIS A 276 -14.18 1.61 -63.07
N VAL A 277 -13.72 0.39 -63.38
CA VAL A 277 -13.44 -0.02 -64.76
C VAL A 277 -13.83 -1.48 -64.92
N ASP A 278 -14.95 -1.71 -65.61
CA ASP A 278 -15.18 -2.93 -66.39
C ASP A 278 -14.52 -2.72 -67.77
N ASP A 279 -13.77 -3.70 -68.29
CA ASP A 279 -13.93 -4.23 -69.66
C ASP A 279 -12.81 -5.21 -70.08
N GLU A 280 -13.26 -6.44 -70.37
CA GLU A 280 -12.98 -7.31 -71.51
C GLU A 280 -11.54 -7.59 -72.06
N HIS A 281 -11.19 -8.89 -71.97
CA HIS A 281 -10.64 -9.80 -73.01
C HIS A 281 -9.64 -9.32 -74.10
N ALA A 282 -8.47 -10.00 -74.15
CA ALA A 282 -7.87 -10.73 -75.31
C ALA A 282 -6.33 -10.81 -75.11
N ASP A 283 -5.72 -11.99 -74.92
CA ASP A 283 -5.29 -13.01 -75.90
C ASP A 283 -3.92 -12.74 -76.57
N HIS A 284 -3.13 -13.83 -76.66
CA HIS A 284 -1.85 -14.07 -77.35
C HIS A 284 -0.59 -13.45 -76.71
N GLY A 285 0.57 -14.10 -76.60
CA GLY A 285 1.13 -15.37 -77.07
C GLY A 285 2.65 -15.29 -76.75
N ALA A 286 3.22 -16.29 -76.09
CA ALA A 286 4.22 -17.25 -76.63
C ALA A 286 5.61 -16.69 -77.03
N ALA A 287 6.63 -17.44 -76.58
CA ALA A 287 8.03 -17.50 -77.05
C ALA A 287 8.98 -16.36 -76.63
N ASP A 288 10.24 -16.54 -76.26
CA ASP A 288 11.17 -17.70 -76.18
C ASP A 288 12.46 -17.20 -75.45
N ASP A 289 13.25 -18.12 -74.88
CA ASP A 289 14.73 -18.18 -74.91
C ASP A 289 15.57 -17.03 -74.25
N GLU A 290 16.64 -17.24 -73.46
CA GLU A 290 17.56 -18.37 -73.26
C GLU A 290 18.07 -18.44 -71.81
N ALA A 291 18.46 -19.65 -71.43
CA ALA A 291 19.23 -19.99 -70.26
C ALA A 291 20.74 -19.80 -70.51
N GLU A 292 21.49 -19.38 -69.50
CA GLU A 292 22.86 -19.85 -69.30
C GLU A 292 22.94 -20.59 -67.96
N GLU A 293 23.38 -21.84 -68.05
CA GLU A 293 23.74 -22.72 -66.95
C GLU A 293 25.13 -22.32 -66.42
N ASP A 294 25.30 -22.34 -65.10
CA ASP A 294 26.58 -22.70 -64.50
C ASP A 294 26.30 -23.51 -63.22
N GLU A 295 26.67 -24.78 -63.26
CA GLU A 295 26.83 -25.64 -62.09
C GLU A 295 28.15 -25.30 -61.40
N GLU A 296 28.17 -25.08 -60.08
CA GLU A 296 29.13 -25.76 -59.20
C GLU A 296 28.74 -25.64 -57.73
N ALA A 297 29.03 -26.73 -57.01
CA ALA A 297 28.68 -26.98 -55.62
C ALA A 297 29.43 -26.08 -54.63
N GLY A 298 28.72 -25.70 -53.56
CA GLY A 298 29.28 -25.23 -52.31
C GLY A 298 28.38 -25.69 -51.17
N ASP A 299 28.87 -26.65 -50.39
CA ASP A 299 28.46 -26.85 -49.00
C ASP A 299 28.73 -25.54 -48.20
N GLU A 300 28.08 -25.41 -47.04
CA GLU A 300 28.06 -24.27 -46.09
C GLU A 300 26.83 -23.38 -46.33
N GLU A 301 25.87 -23.19 -45.42
CA GLU A 301 25.89 -23.25 -43.96
C GLU A 301 24.62 -23.91 -43.40
N ALA A 302 24.81 -24.89 -42.52
CA ALA A 302 23.88 -25.10 -41.43
C ALA A 302 24.05 -23.91 -40.48
N ASP A 303 23.43 -22.78 -40.82
CA ASP A 303 23.53 -21.58 -40.03
C ASP A 303 22.44 -21.55 -38.94
N SER A 304 22.88 -21.04 -37.82
CA SER A 304 22.28 -21.07 -36.49
C SER A 304 20.76 -20.93 -36.43
N LEU A 305 20.12 -21.83 -35.69
CA LEU A 305 18.93 -21.49 -34.90
C LEU A 305 19.37 -20.46 -33.85
N ASP A 306 19.35 -19.19 -34.23
CA ASP A 306 19.47 -18.08 -33.29
C ASP A 306 18.20 -18.04 -32.43
N HIS A 307 18.34 -18.30 -31.14
CA HIS A 307 17.25 -18.38 -30.17
C HIS A 307 16.76 -17.00 -29.68
N ASN A 308 16.97 -15.94 -30.46
CA ASN A 308 16.70 -14.56 -30.03
C ASN A 308 15.95 -13.68 -31.05
N GLU A 309 15.32 -14.25 -32.08
CA GLU A 309 14.33 -13.51 -32.89
C GLU A 309 12.99 -13.42 -32.14
N PRO A 310 12.46 -12.21 -31.85
CA PRO A 310 11.21 -12.05 -31.14
C PRO A 310 10.04 -12.33 -32.11
N PHE A 311 9.28 -13.37 -31.80
CA PHE A 311 7.96 -13.69 -32.39
C PHE A 311 7.92 -14.20 -33.83
N ASP A 312 7.82 -15.53 -33.95
CA ASP A 312 7.45 -16.17 -35.21
C ASP A 312 5.93 -16.04 -35.47
N GLU A 313 5.51 -14.98 -36.17
CA GLU A 313 4.12 -14.87 -36.65
C GLU A 313 3.72 -16.05 -37.56
N SER A 314 4.69 -16.75 -38.16
CA SER A 314 4.41 -17.91 -39.00
C SER A 314 3.87 -19.09 -38.18
N PHE A 315 4.33 -19.27 -36.93
CA PHE A 315 3.79 -20.27 -36.00
C PHE A 315 2.28 -20.05 -35.78
N TYR A 316 1.89 -18.85 -35.36
CA TYR A 316 0.48 -18.54 -35.08
C TYR A 316 -0.39 -18.57 -36.33
N THR A 317 0.14 -18.13 -37.47
CA THR A 317 -0.53 -18.20 -38.77
C THR A 317 -0.76 -19.64 -39.20
N MET A 318 0.24 -20.52 -39.02
CA MET A 318 0.09 -21.96 -39.28
C MET A 318 -1.00 -22.57 -38.39
N HIS A 319 -1.00 -22.26 -37.09
CA HIS A 319 -2.04 -22.73 -36.17
C HIS A 319 -3.44 -22.22 -36.55
N LEU A 320 -3.56 -20.96 -37.00
CA LEU A 320 -4.83 -20.40 -37.47
C LEU A 320 -5.31 -21.11 -38.74
N ASN A 321 -4.42 -21.37 -39.70
CA ASN A 321 -4.72 -22.12 -40.93
C ASN A 321 -5.15 -23.56 -40.64
N SER A 322 -4.60 -24.18 -39.58
CA SER A 322 -4.99 -25.52 -39.14
C SER A 322 -6.33 -25.57 -38.39
N GLY A 323 -6.94 -24.41 -38.09
CA GLY A 323 -8.15 -24.32 -37.29
C GLY A 323 -7.91 -24.65 -35.81
N ASP A 324 -6.73 -24.34 -35.27
CA ASP A 324 -6.41 -24.59 -33.87
C ASP A 324 -6.76 -23.39 -32.97
N ARG A 325 -7.00 -23.69 -31.69
CA ARG A 325 -7.31 -22.74 -30.63
C ARG A 325 -6.21 -21.69 -30.43
N ILE A 326 -4.95 -22.08 -30.61
CA ILE A 326 -3.79 -21.17 -30.50
C ILE A 326 -3.91 -20.03 -31.52
N GLY A 327 -4.07 -20.38 -32.80
CA GLY A 327 -4.24 -19.40 -33.87
C GLY A 327 -5.52 -18.58 -33.70
N PHE A 328 -6.61 -19.21 -33.23
CA PHE A 328 -7.86 -18.51 -32.95
C PHE A 328 -7.68 -17.37 -31.93
N ILE A 329 -7.06 -17.63 -30.76
CA ILE A 329 -6.84 -16.60 -29.74
C ILE A 329 -5.93 -15.51 -30.28
N TRP A 330 -4.83 -15.91 -30.91
CA TRP A 330 -3.85 -14.96 -31.42
C TRP A 330 -4.51 -13.94 -32.36
N GLN A 331 -5.31 -14.40 -33.32
CA GLN A 331 -6.02 -13.52 -34.22
C GLN A 331 -7.14 -12.74 -33.52
N LYS A 332 -7.80 -13.32 -32.50
CA LYS A 332 -8.78 -12.58 -31.69
C LYS A 332 -8.16 -11.44 -30.89
N LEU A 333 -6.94 -11.60 -30.38
CA LEU A 333 -6.23 -10.55 -29.65
C LEU A 333 -5.58 -9.54 -30.60
N LYS A 334 -5.05 -9.99 -31.74
CA LYS A 334 -4.45 -9.14 -32.78
C LYS A 334 -5.48 -8.24 -33.43
N GLU A 335 -6.58 -8.84 -33.90
CA GLU A 335 -7.61 -8.14 -34.66
C GLU A 335 -8.97 -8.82 -34.49
N PRO A 336 -9.68 -8.55 -33.38
CA PRO A 336 -10.92 -9.25 -33.07
C PRO A 336 -11.98 -9.11 -34.17
N ARG A 337 -12.02 -7.95 -34.82
CA ARG A 337 -12.99 -7.60 -35.87
C ARG A 337 -12.85 -8.39 -37.16
N SER A 338 -11.71 -9.04 -37.40
CA SER A 338 -11.50 -9.91 -38.55
C SER A 338 -12.54 -11.04 -38.67
N TYR A 339 -13.11 -11.49 -37.54
CA TYR A 339 -14.18 -12.51 -37.52
C TYR A 339 -15.57 -11.98 -37.88
N ASP A 340 -15.77 -10.67 -37.99
CA ASP A 340 -17.00 -10.07 -38.51
C ASP A 340 -16.97 -9.95 -40.04
N PHE A 341 -15.83 -10.22 -40.71
CA PHE A 341 -15.67 -10.10 -42.15
C PHE A 341 -16.70 -10.92 -42.94
N LYS A 342 -17.41 -10.27 -43.88
CA LYS A 342 -18.55 -10.81 -44.65
C LYS A 342 -19.66 -11.46 -43.82
N LYS A 343 -19.70 -11.19 -42.52
CA LYS A 343 -20.76 -11.64 -41.61
C LYS A 343 -21.67 -10.50 -41.15
N THR A 344 -21.30 -9.25 -41.43
CA THR A 344 -22.07 -8.07 -41.02
C THR A 344 -23.30 -7.80 -41.86
N GLU A 345 -23.39 -8.30 -43.09
CA GLU A 345 -24.53 -8.06 -44.00
C GLU A 345 -25.85 -8.60 -43.46
N ASN A 346 -25.81 -9.73 -42.75
CA ASN A 346 -26.97 -10.37 -42.14
C ASN A 346 -27.04 -10.18 -40.62
N LYS A 347 -26.16 -9.34 -40.03
CA LYS A 347 -26.12 -9.06 -38.60
C LYS A 347 -26.56 -7.63 -38.34
N ARG A 348 -27.51 -7.45 -37.42
CA ARG A 348 -27.88 -6.13 -36.92
C ARG A 348 -26.71 -5.50 -36.17
N TYR A 349 -26.75 -4.18 -35.99
CA TYR A 349 -25.67 -3.44 -35.30
C TYR A 349 -25.35 -4.03 -33.91
N ASP A 350 -26.36 -4.51 -33.19
CA ASP A 350 -26.24 -5.11 -31.86
C ASP A 350 -25.70 -6.55 -31.87
N GLU A 351 -25.64 -7.23 -33.02
CA GLU A 351 -25.22 -8.64 -33.15
C GLU A 351 -23.75 -8.82 -33.58
N ARG A 352 -23.05 -7.73 -33.87
CA ARG A 352 -21.62 -7.73 -34.25
C ARG A 352 -20.73 -8.07 -33.05
N LEU A 353 -19.50 -8.55 -33.30
CA LEU A 353 -18.55 -8.87 -32.23
C LEU A 353 -18.36 -7.66 -31.28
N ARG A 354 -18.08 -7.89 -30.01
CA ARG A 354 -18.00 -6.81 -29.01
C ARG A 354 -16.66 -6.75 -28.28
N MET A 355 -15.72 -7.62 -28.66
CA MET A 355 -14.39 -7.64 -28.09
C MET A 355 -13.63 -6.36 -28.45
N PRO A 356 -13.15 -5.58 -27.46
CA PRO A 356 -12.29 -4.44 -27.70
C PRO A 356 -10.99 -4.86 -28.39
N LEU A 357 -10.39 -3.93 -29.14
CA LEU A 357 -9.00 -4.07 -29.57
C LEU A 357 -8.11 -3.62 -28.41
N PHE A 358 -7.35 -4.54 -27.85
CA PHE A 358 -6.34 -4.22 -26.84
C PHE A 358 -5.02 -3.97 -27.56
N PRO A 359 -4.32 -2.85 -27.32
CA PRO A 359 -3.07 -2.52 -27.99
C PRO A 359 -1.90 -3.32 -27.38
N LEU A 360 -2.02 -4.65 -27.36
CA LEU A 360 -1.01 -5.55 -26.84
C LEU A 360 0.14 -5.68 -27.84
N ASP A 361 1.36 -5.50 -27.35
CA ASP A 361 2.54 -5.92 -28.09
C ASP A 361 2.56 -7.45 -28.26
N ALA A 362 3.55 -7.96 -28.98
CA ALA A 362 3.64 -9.39 -29.25
C ALA A 362 3.86 -10.20 -27.95
N GLN A 363 4.73 -9.72 -27.06
CA GLN A 363 5.10 -10.39 -25.80
C GLN A 363 3.91 -10.43 -24.84
N GLU A 364 3.25 -9.30 -24.63
CA GLU A 364 2.05 -9.20 -23.81
C GLU A 364 0.95 -10.12 -24.35
N ARG A 365 0.78 -10.17 -25.68
CA ARG A 365 -0.20 -11.05 -26.32
C ARG A 365 0.10 -12.52 -26.06
N GLU A 366 1.35 -12.95 -26.16
CA GLU A 366 1.75 -14.32 -25.83
C GLU A 366 1.53 -14.65 -24.36
N GLN A 367 1.82 -13.74 -23.45
CA GLN A 367 1.55 -13.93 -22.03
C GLN A 367 0.05 -14.14 -21.78
N VAL A 368 -0.80 -13.34 -22.43
CA VAL A 368 -2.27 -13.51 -22.37
C VAL A 368 -2.70 -14.84 -23.00
N ILE A 369 -2.18 -15.20 -24.17
CA ILE A 369 -2.47 -16.50 -24.81
C ILE A 369 -2.08 -17.65 -23.88
N THR A 370 -0.88 -17.61 -23.30
CA THR A 370 -0.35 -18.61 -22.38
C THR A 370 -1.24 -18.75 -21.16
N PHE A 371 -1.63 -17.63 -20.55
CA PHE A 371 -2.56 -17.62 -19.43
C PHE A 371 -3.91 -18.25 -19.80
N VAL A 372 -4.53 -17.82 -20.91
CA VAL A 372 -5.83 -18.33 -21.36
C VAL A 372 -5.78 -19.82 -21.72
N LEU A 373 -4.69 -20.28 -22.34
CA LEU A 373 -4.46 -21.71 -22.60
C LEU A 373 -4.21 -22.51 -21.32
N GLY A 374 -3.67 -21.87 -20.28
CA GLY A 374 -3.51 -22.44 -18.94
C GLY A 374 -4.80 -22.53 -18.13
N LEU A 375 -5.88 -21.86 -18.54
CA LEU A 375 -7.20 -21.96 -17.89
C LEU A 375 -7.85 -23.31 -18.17
N VAL A 376 -7.46 -24.32 -17.41
CA VAL A 376 -8.09 -25.65 -17.33
C VAL A 376 -8.81 -25.77 -15.99
N ALA A 377 -10.04 -26.29 -15.96
CA ALA A 377 -10.80 -26.42 -14.71
C ALA A 377 -10.42 -27.66 -13.88
N GLU A 378 -9.45 -28.46 -14.34
CA GLU A 378 -8.81 -29.44 -13.48
C GLU A 378 -7.86 -28.71 -12.53
N PRO A 379 -8.14 -28.67 -11.21
CA PRO A 379 -7.18 -28.14 -10.27
C PRO A 379 -5.89 -28.96 -10.34
N PRO A 380 -4.72 -28.37 -9.99
CA PRO A 380 -3.51 -29.14 -9.79
C PRO A 380 -3.80 -30.33 -8.86
N ALA A 381 -3.18 -31.48 -9.11
CA ALA A 381 -3.30 -32.61 -8.20
C ALA A 381 -2.95 -32.16 -6.78
N GLU A 382 -3.66 -32.69 -5.77
CA GLU A 382 -3.55 -32.19 -4.38
C GLU A 382 -2.11 -32.17 -3.88
N GLU A 383 -1.25 -33.09 -4.34
CA GLU A 383 0.18 -33.13 -4.00
C GLU A 383 0.99 -31.92 -4.49
N PHE A 384 0.51 -31.18 -5.50
CA PHE A 384 1.16 -29.97 -6.04
C PHE A 384 0.51 -28.69 -5.52
N VAL A 385 -0.60 -28.79 -4.77
CA VAL A 385 -1.20 -27.64 -4.11
C VAL A 385 -0.35 -27.30 -2.90
N TYR A 386 0.26 -26.12 -2.92
CA TYR A 386 1.05 -25.63 -1.80
C TYR A 386 0.20 -25.51 -0.53
N GLN A 387 0.53 -26.29 0.49
CA GLN A 387 -0.10 -26.26 1.81
C GLN A 387 0.87 -25.63 2.82
N PRO A 388 0.83 -24.30 3.01
CA PRO A 388 1.70 -23.64 3.98
C PRO A 388 1.33 -24.08 5.39
N ASP A 389 2.34 -24.17 6.27
CA ASP A 389 2.10 -24.23 7.71
C ASP A 389 1.46 -22.91 8.22
N GLU A 390 1.04 -22.89 9.48
CA GLU A 390 0.35 -21.73 10.07
C GLU A 390 1.19 -20.44 10.02
N ARG A 391 2.51 -20.56 10.20
CA ARG A 391 3.44 -19.41 10.17
C ARG A 391 3.52 -18.84 8.77
N GLN A 392 3.72 -19.70 7.80
CA GLN A 392 3.86 -19.31 6.41
C GLN A 392 2.52 -18.81 5.83
N LEU A 393 1.39 -19.36 6.29
CA LEU A 393 0.06 -18.86 5.94
C LEU A 393 -0.17 -17.45 6.49
N ALA A 394 0.23 -17.18 7.74
CA ALA A 394 0.19 -15.83 8.32
C ALA A 394 1.06 -14.85 7.51
N MET A 395 2.25 -15.28 7.10
CA MET A 395 3.12 -14.47 6.24
C MET A 395 2.47 -14.14 4.89
N ILE A 396 1.80 -15.11 4.25
CA ILE A 396 1.13 -14.90 2.96
C ILE A 396 -0.09 -13.97 3.11
N ARG A 397 -0.92 -14.19 4.14
CA ARG A 397 -2.14 -13.38 4.36
C ARG A 397 -1.81 -11.94 4.70
N GLY A 398 -0.94 -11.71 5.69
CA GLY A 398 -0.56 -10.34 6.03
C GLY A 398 0.22 -9.63 4.93
N ARG A 399 0.99 -10.35 4.09
CA ARG A 399 1.62 -9.73 2.91
C ARG A 399 0.58 -9.12 1.95
N ARG A 400 -0.56 -9.77 1.73
CA ARG A 400 -1.64 -9.22 0.91
C ARG A 400 -2.19 -7.92 1.49
N VAL A 401 -2.32 -7.86 2.82
CA VAL A 401 -2.81 -6.66 3.50
C VAL A 401 -1.77 -5.53 3.45
N LEU A 402 -0.49 -5.83 3.67
CA LEU A 402 0.62 -4.88 3.51
C LEU A 402 0.63 -4.24 2.11
N ASP A 403 0.46 -5.06 1.07
CA ASP A 403 0.45 -4.60 -0.31
C ASP A 403 -0.86 -3.83 -0.64
N LYS A 404 -2.01 -4.26 -0.08
CA LYS A 404 -3.30 -3.58 -0.24
C LYS A 404 -3.23 -2.13 0.25
N TYR A 405 -2.69 -1.91 1.45
CA TYR A 405 -2.60 -0.59 2.09
C TYR A 405 -1.27 0.12 1.88
N ASN A 406 -0.38 -0.45 1.06
CA ASN A 406 0.91 0.14 0.69
C ASN A 406 1.79 0.51 1.91
N CYS A 407 1.83 -0.37 2.92
CA CYS A 407 2.59 -0.09 4.14
C CYS A 407 4.08 0.14 3.86
N ALA A 408 4.63 -0.54 2.85
CA ALA A 408 6.00 -0.37 2.39
C ALA A 408 6.29 1.04 1.82
N GLY A 409 5.28 1.74 1.28
CA GLY A 409 5.45 3.11 0.78
C GLY A 409 5.88 4.09 1.87
N CYS A 410 5.50 3.84 3.12
CA CYS A 410 5.91 4.64 4.28
C CYS A 410 7.02 3.98 5.09
N HIS A 411 6.92 2.67 5.35
CA HIS A 411 7.76 1.99 6.34
C HIS A 411 8.84 1.14 5.69
N TYR A 412 10.05 1.20 6.25
CA TYR A 412 11.07 0.18 5.99
C TYR A 412 10.62 -1.14 6.59
N LEU A 413 10.38 -2.14 5.74
CA LEU A 413 10.05 -3.50 6.13
C LEU A 413 11.30 -4.36 6.20
N ASN A 414 12.37 -4.06 5.47
CA ASN A 414 13.71 -4.67 5.61
C ASN A 414 14.78 -3.60 5.45
N THR A 415 15.96 -3.82 6.01
CA THR A 415 17.15 -2.98 5.75
C THR A 415 17.73 -3.28 4.37
N GLU A 416 18.70 -2.49 3.93
CA GLU A 416 19.53 -2.87 2.79
C GLU A 416 20.39 -4.08 3.15
N LYS A 417 20.74 -4.88 2.14
CA LYS A 417 21.74 -5.95 2.24
C LYS A 417 22.83 -5.71 1.21
N TRP A 418 24.06 -5.57 1.66
CA TRP A 418 25.24 -5.42 0.80
C TRP A 418 26.10 -6.68 0.89
N VAL A 419 26.43 -7.25 -0.26
CA VAL A 419 27.42 -8.32 -0.36
C VAL A 419 28.71 -7.69 -0.85
N VAL A 420 29.76 -7.81 -0.04
CA VAL A 420 31.08 -7.22 -0.32
C VAL A 420 32.11 -8.31 -0.54
N GLU A 421 33.00 -8.10 -1.51
CA GLU A 421 34.16 -8.94 -1.81
C GLU A 421 35.43 -8.10 -1.65
N PHE A 422 36.33 -8.50 -0.74
CA PHE A 422 37.43 -7.64 -0.30
C PHE A 422 38.70 -8.45 -0.01
N GLU A 423 39.86 -7.78 -0.03
CA GLU A 423 41.14 -8.39 0.36
C GLU A 423 41.25 -8.53 1.89
N PRO A 424 41.95 -9.57 2.41
CA PRO A 424 42.20 -9.69 3.85
C PRO A 424 42.83 -8.43 4.45
N GLY A 425 42.29 -7.94 5.57
CA GLY A 425 42.71 -6.72 6.24
C GLY A 425 42.18 -5.42 5.64
N ALA A 426 41.19 -5.46 4.74
CA ALA A 426 40.60 -4.26 4.13
C ALA A 426 39.72 -3.43 5.08
N PHE A 427 39.16 -4.03 6.13
CA PHE A 427 38.29 -3.37 7.10
C PHE A 427 38.98 -3.13 8.44
N GLU A 428 38.69 -1.99 9.07
CA GLU A 428 39.16 -1.69 10.43
C GLU A 428 38.55 -2.65 11.45
N GLU A 429 39.32 -3.04 12.48
CA GLU A 429 38.80 -3.90 13.55
C GLU A 429 37.61 -3.25 14.27
N PRO A 430 36.57 -4.03 14.65
CA PRO A 430 35.43 -3.48 15.35
C PRO A 430 35.85 -2.98 16.74
N ASN A 431 35.28 -1.85 17.17
CA ASN A 431 35.47 -1.36 18.53
C ASN A 431 34.96 -2.38 19.55
N GLU A 432 35.72 -2.61 20.63
CA GLU A 432 35.27 -3.43 21.75
C GLU A 432 34.15 -2.72 22.50
N VAL A 433 32.94 -3.29 22.45
CA VAL A 433 31.78 -2.74 23.15
C VAL A 433 31.50 -3.56 24.39
N THR A 434 31.73 -2.96 25.56
CA THR A 434 31.26 -3.53 26.83
C THR A 434 29.77 -3.26 26.97
N ASP A 435 28.96 -4.31 27.07
CA ASP A 435 27.50 -4.22 27.16
C ASP A 435 26.94 -5.39 27.98
N PHE A 436 25.66 -5.30 28.31
CA PHE A 436 24.93 -6.35 29.01
C PHE A 436 25.10 -7.71 28.29
N PRO A 437 25.32 -8.82 29.01
CA PRO A 437 25.58 -10.12 28.39
C PRO A 437 24.52 -10.59 27.39
N PHE A 438 23.24 -10.29 27.65
CA PHE A 438 22.12 -10.64 26.77
C PHE A 438 21.98 -9.73 25.55
N MET A 439 22.74 -8.63 25.47
CA MET A 439 22.81 -7.73 24.30
C MET A 439 23.94 -8.12 23.34
N GLN A 440 24.82 -9.04 23.72
CA GLN A 440 25.91 -9.48 22.87
C GLN A 440 25.39 -10.24 21.63
N ALA A 441 25.96 -9.95 20.47
CA ALA A 441 25.63 -10.63 19.23
C ALA A 441 25.97 -12.13 19.32
N HIS A 442 24.99 -12.98 19.03
CA HIS A 442 25.17 -14.43 18.99
C HIS A 442 25.35 -14.88 17.55
N VAL A 443 26.59 -15.20 17.17
CA VAL A 443 26.95 -15.63 15.81
C VAL A 443 27.28 -17.12 15.82
N ALA A 444 26.69 -17.87 14.89
CA ALA A 444 27.00 -19.29 14.73
C ALA A 444 28.46 -19.47 14.26
N PRO A 445 29.24 -20.41 14.84
CA PRO A 445 30.63 -20.65 14.43
C PRO A 445 30.79 -20.91 12.93
N SER A 446 29.79 -21.53 12.30
CA SER A 446 29.79 -21.76 10.85
C SER A 446 29.79 -20.48 10.01
N VAL A 447 29.22 -19.38 10.52
CA VAL A 447 29.22 -18.08 9.83
C VAL A 447 30.62 -17.46 9.91
N VAL A 448 31.26 -17.52 11.08
CA VAL A 448 32.65 -17.08 11.28
C VAL A 448 33.60 -17.87 10.36
N ASP A 449 33.46 -19.19 10.32
CA ASP A 449 34.28 -20.05 9.45
C ASP A 449 34.04 -19.80 7.95
N GLN A 450 32.85 -19.30 7.57
CA GLN A 450 32.54 -18.97 6.18
C GLN A 450 33.23 -17.67 5.74
N THR A 451 33.24 -16.64 6.58
CA THR A 451 33.83 -15.34 6.24
C THR A 451 35.37 -15.35 6.24
N LEU A 452 35.99 -16.37 6.85
CA LEU A 452 37.43 -16.62 6.79
C LEU A 452 37.89 -17.39 5.54
N LYS A 453 36.97 -17.91 4.72
CA LYS A 453 37.31 -18.71 3.53
C LYS A 453 37.45 -17.83 2.31
N ALA A 454 38.69 -17.55 1.92
CA ALA A 454 38.99 -16.85 0.68
C ALA A 454 38.61 -17.66 -0.57
N ASP A 455 38.18 -16.95 -1.61
CA ASP A 455 38.00 -17.49 -2.95
C ASP A 455 39.33 -18.08 -3.45
N ALA A 456 39.33 -19.37 -3.79
CA ALA A 456 40.57 -20.09 -4.11
C ALA A 456 41.30 -19.58 -5.36
N LYS A 457 40.64 -18.79 -6.22
CA LYS A 457 41.25 -18.21 -7.43
C LYS A 457 41.63 -16.75 -7.25
N ARG A 458 40.82 -15.99 -6.51
CA ARG A 458 40.98 -14.54 -6.38
C ARG A 458 41.65 -14.09 -5.09
N GLY A 459 41.62 -14.91 -4.04
CA GLY A 459 42.18 -14.57 -2.72
C GLY A 459 41.29 -13.66 -1.86
N VAL A 460 40.16 -13.19 -2.40
CA VAL A 460 39.23 -12.30 -1.70
C VAL A 460 38.30 -13.03 -0.74
N LEU A 461 37.92 -12.35 0.33
CA LEU A 461 36.90 -12.76 1.30
C LEU A 461 35.52 -12.21 0.90
N THR A 462 34.47 -12.69 1.56
CA THR A 462 33.10 -12.21 1.34
C THR A 462 32.39 -11.98 2.67
N ALA A 463 31.65 -10.89 2.79
CA ALA A 463 30.79 -10.59 3.92
C ALA A 463 29.42 -10.08 3.47
N GLU A 464 28.42 -10.30 4.32
CA GLU A 464 27.09 -9.74 4.16
C GLU A 464 26.88 -8.67 5.24
N LEU A 465 26.50 -7.47 4.80
CA LEU A 465 26.26 -6.32 5.68
C LEU A 465 24.78 -5.93 5.59
N PHE A 466 24.15 -5.68 6.73
CA PHE A 466 22.75 -5.30 6.83
C PHE A 466 22.62 -3.95 7.55
N GLY A 467 22.05 -2.96 6.88
CA GLY A 467 21.97 -1.62 7.44
C GLY A 467 21.51 -0.57 6.45
N PHE A 468 21.86 0.67 6.75
CA PHE A 468 21.63 1.81 5.88
C PHE A 468 22.93 2.63 5.80
N GLN A 469 23.10 3.31 4.67
CA GLN A 469 24.17 4.28 4.52
C GLN A 469 24.05 5.37 5.59
N GLU A 470 25.18 5.83 6.11
CA GLU A 470 25.24 6.94 7.07
C GLU A 470 24.58 8.18 6.47
N ILE A 471 23.86 8.93 7.31
CA ILE A 471 23.14 10.13 6.90
C ILE A 471 23.91 11.36 7.35
N ASP A 472 24.04 12.34 6.47
CA ASP A 472 24.63 13.62 6.78
C ASP A 472 23.74 14.39 7.77
N ASN A 473 24.33 14.82 8.89
CA ASN A 473 23.57 15.49 9.95
C ASN A 473 23.07 16.88 9.56
N ASN A 474 23.61 17.48 8.50
CA ASN A 474 23.21 18.80 8.02
C ASN A 474 22.19 18.74 6.87
N LEU A 475 22.29 17.73 6.01
CA LEU A 475 21.51 17.63 4.78
C LEU A 475 20.44 16.54 4.83
N GLY A 476 20.54 15.57 5.74
CA GLY A 476 19.63 14.42 5.76
C GLY A 476 19.79 13.48 4.55
N THR A 477 20.88 13.61 3.80
CA THR A 477 21.20 12.79 2.62
C THR A 477 22.24 11.72 2.94
N PRO A 478 22.31 10.61 2.20
CA PRO A 478 23.36 9.61 2.37
C PRO A 478 24.77 10.19 2.17
N VAL A 479 25.70 9.85 3.06
CA VAL A 479 27.10 10.31 3.04
C VAL A 479 27.92 9.50 2.04
N ILE A 480 28.65 10.17 1.17
CA ILE A 480 29.73 9.57 0.36
C ILE A 480 31.05 10.09 0.93
N ALA A 481 32.01 9.19 1.14
CA ALA A 481 33.31 9.51 1.69
C ALA A 481 34.43 9.27 0.67
N ASP A 482 35.51 10.04 0.79
CA ASP A 482 36.74 9.81 0.04
C ASP A 482 37.55 8.60 0.57
N GLU A 483 38.75 8.39 0.02
CA GLU A 483 39.63 7.30 0.44
C GLU A 483 40.15 7.43 1.88
N GLU A 484 40.10 8.64 2.46
CA GLU A 484 40.47 8.94 3.84
C GLU A 484 39.26 8.82 4.80
N GLY A 485 38.08 8.50 4.28
CA GLY A 485 36.85 8.34 5.06
C GLY A 485 36.19 9.66 5.45
N LEU A 486 36.59 10.78 4.83
CA LEU A 486 36.02 12.10 5.04
C LEU A 486 34.79 12.31 4.13
N PRO A 487 33.69 12.87 4.66
CA PRO A 487 32.54 13.24 3.82
C PRO A 487 32.96 14.20 2.72
N LEU A 488 32.48 13.96 1.49
CA LEU A 488 32.72 14.88 0.38
C LEU A 488 31.99 16.22 0.60
N GLU A 489 32.75 17.33 0.58
CA GLU A 489 32.20 18.69 0.73
C GLU A 489 31.88 19.36 -0.63
N ASP A 490 32.41 18.84 -1.75
CA ASP A 490 32.38 19.43 -3.11
C ASP A 490 31.94 18.42 -4.21
N ASP A 491 31.78 18.91 -5.46
CA ASP A 491 31.30 18.14 -6.63
C ASP A 491 32.00 16.78 -6.81
N ILE A 492 31.20 15.71 -6.77
CA ILE A 492 31.63 14.30 -6.89
C ILE A 492 32.45 14.03 -8.17
N GLU A 493 32.32 14.89 -9.19
CA GLU A 493 33.03 14.79 -10.48
C GLU A 493 34.56 14.96 -10.39
N GLU A 494 35.09 15.53 -9.30
CA GLU A 494 36.54 15.68 -9.11
C GLU A 494 37.24 14.42 -8.54
N TYR A 495 36.46 13.42 -8.10
CA TYR A 495 36.97 12.21 -7.45
C TYR A 495 36.88 10.99 -8.37
N ASP A 496 37.86 10.08 -8.27
CA ASP A 496 37.76 8.78 -8.91
C ASP A 496 36.68 7.96 -8.18
N ALA A 497 35.57 7.69 -8.86
CA ALA A 497 34.47 6.91 -8.29
C ALA A 497 34.90 5.53 -7.74
N ALA A 498 36.03 4.98 -8.22
CA ALA A 498 36.56 3.71 -7.74
C ALA A 498 37.24 3.81 -6.36
N THR A 499 37.66 5.00 -5.91
CA THR A 499 38.33 5.21 -4.62
C THR A 499 37.38 5.66 -3.51
N LEU A 500 36.14 6.01 -3.87
CA LEU A 500 35.12 6.44 -2.93
C LEU A 500 34.61 5.29 -2.07
N GLN A 501 34.08 5.66 -0.90
CA GLN A 501 33.54 4.75 0.09
C GLN A 501 32.12 5.16 0.49
N TYR A 502 31.29 4.18 0.82
CA TYR A 502 30.01 4.39 1.46
C TYR A 502 30.07 3.97 2.92
N PRO A 503 30.09 4.91 3.87
CA PRO A 503 29.92 4.60 5.28
C PRO A 503 28.53 4.00 5.51
N MET A 504 28.48 2.81 6.10
CA MET A 504 27.24 2.12 6.45
C MET A 504 27.14 1.99 7.97
N VAL A 505 25.95 2.27 8.51
CA VAL A 505 25.62 1.97 9.90
C VAL A 505 24.92 0.62 9.95
N LEU A 506 25.47 -0.33 10.72
CA LEU A 506 24.90 -1.66 10.86
C LEU A 506 23.60 -1.64 11.68
N TRP A 507 22.61 -2.41 11.21
CA TRP A 507 21.33 -2.64 11.90
C TRP A 507 21.17 -4.07 12.38
N GLU A 508 21.98 -4.99 11.84
CA GLU A 508 22.15 -6.35 12.35
C GLU A 508 23.65 -6.60 12.51
N PRO A 509 24.06 -7.48 13.45
CA PRO A 509 25.47 -7.85 13.57
C PRO A 509 26.00 -8.44 12.26
N ALA A 510 27.17 -8.00 11.84
CA ALA A 510 27.86 -8.52 10.66
C ALA A 510 29.14 -9.23 11.08
N VAL A 511 29.58 -10.19 10.27
CA VAL A 511 30.86 -10.87 10.46
C VAL A 511 31.75 -10.55 9.27
N ILE A 512 32.88 -9.91 9.52
CA ILE A 512 33.85 -9.52 8.50
C ILE A 512 35.19 -10.11 8.92
N GLU A 513 35.76 -10.98 8.08
CA GLU A 513 37.05 -11.64 8.36
C GLU A 513 37.10 -12.32 9.75
N GLY A 514 36.00 -13.00 10.12
CA GLY A 514 35.86 -13.66 11.41
C GLY A 514 35.65 -12.75 12.62
N GLN A 515 35.70 -11.42 12.46
CA GLN A 515 35.41 -10.43 13.50
C GLN A 515 33.92 -10.08 13.49
N VAL A 516 33.35 -9.88 14.68
CA VAL A 516 31.93 -9.52 14.85
C VAL A 516 31.79 -8.01 15.00
N TYR A 517 31.11 -7.40 14.05
CA TYR A 517 30.70 -6.00 14.09
C TYR A 517 29.28 -5.96 14.62
N ASP A 518 29.07 -5.23 15.71
CA ASP A 518 27.77 -5.17 16.36
C ASP A 518 26.85 -4.14 15.68
N VAL A 519 25.59 -4.12 16.07
CA VAL A 519 24.65 -3.07 15.66
C VAL A 519 25.22 -1.69 16.03
N LYS A 520 24.98 -0.69 15.17
CA LYS A 520 25.54 0.68 15.25
C LYS A 520 27.01 0.79 14.85
N SER A 521 27.72 -0.30 14.59
CA SER A 521 29.07 -0.21 14.01
C SER A 521 29.02 0.56 12.69
N ARG A 522 29.94 1.51 12.52
CA ARG A 522 30.18 2.22 11.26
C ARG A 522 31.18 1.41 10.45
N VAL A 523 30.79 0.99 9.26
CA VAL A 523 31.63 0.22 8.34
C VAL A 523 31.78 1.04 7.07
N SER A 524 32.99 1.54 6.80
CA SER A 524 33.29 2.23 5.53
C SER A 524 33.48 1.19 4.43
N VAL A 525 32.59 1.15 3.45
CA VAL A 525 32.61 0.15 2.38
C VAL A 525 33.15 0.78 1.09
N PRO A 526 34.33 0.38 0.59
CA PRO A 526 34.81 0.82 -0.71
C PRO A 526 33.83 0.45 -1.82
N ILE A 527 33.53 1.37 -2.74
CA ILE A 527 32.58 1.11 -3.84
C ILE A 527 33.05 -0.05 -4.71
N ALA A 528 34.36 -0.18 -4.92
CA ALA A 528 34.97 -1.25 -5.70
C ALA A 528 34.73 -2.66 -5.11
N ASP A 529 34.51 -2.76 -3.80
CA ASP A 529 34.32 -4.03 -3.09
C ASP A 529 32.86 -4.47 -3.08
N ILE A 530 31.93 -3.61 -3.52
CA ILE A 530 30.51 -3.92 -3.53
C ILE A 530 30.18 -4.86 -4.69
N LYS A 531 29.91 -6.12 -4.36
CA LYS A 531 29.52 -7.14 -5.34
C LYS A 531 28.04 -7.06 -5.70
N GLN A 532 27.19 -6.84 -4.69
CA GLN A 532 25.75 -6.76 -4.86
C GLN A 532 25.13 -5.85 -3.80
N ARG A 533 24.21 -4.99 -4.22
CA ARG A 533 23.32 -4.25 -3.31
C ARG A 533 21.89 -4.72 -3.53
N VAL A 534 21.27 -5.19 -2.46
CA VAL A 534 19.83 -5.44 -2.40
C VAL A 534 19.20 -4.27 -1.66
N PRO A 535 18.32 -3.49 -2.32
CA PRO A 535 17.70 -2.34 -1.69
C PRO A 535 16.80 -2.76 -0.54
N ALA A 536 16.57 -1.83 0.38
CA ALA A 536 15.59 -1.99 1.44
C ALA A 536 14.20 -2.25 0.86
N TRP A 537 13.39 -3.04 1.57
CA TRP A 537 11.98 -3.20 1.20
C TRP A 537 11.16 -2.09 1.83
N GLY A 538 10.75 -1.11 1.02
CA GLY A 538 9.93 0.02 1.46
C GLY A 538 10.74 1.16 2.09
N GLY A 539 10.04 2.08 2.74
CA GLY A 539 10.61 3.28 3.38
C GLY A 539 10.84 4.45 2.42
N ASP A 540 10.26 4.40 1.23
CA ASP A 540 10.43 5.42 0.19
C ASP A 540 10.06 6.82 0.68
N LEU A 541 8.88 6.98 1.30
CA LEU A 541 8.48 8.26 1.89
C LEU A 541 9.47 8.74 2.95
N THR A 542 9.96 7.85 3.82
CA THR A 542 10.95 8.21 4.85
C THR A 542 12.24 8.71 4.21
N ARG A 543 12.72 8.04 3.16
CA ARG A 543 13.92 8.46 2.42
C ARG A 543 13.75 9.83 1.77
N TRP A 544 12.58 10.11 1.19
CA TRP A 544 12.29 11.38 0.52
C TRP A 544 12.06 12.53 1.50
N LEU A 545 11.41 12.26 2.63
CA LEU A 545 11.11 13.28 3.64
C LEU A 545 12.32 13.67 4.47
N LEU A 546 13.32 12.80 4.61
CA LEU A 546 14.44 13.04 5.52
C LEU A 546 15.20 14.34 5.22
N PRO A 547 15.67 14.61 3.98
CA PRO A 547 16.31 15.90 3.68
C PRO A 547 15.39 17.10 3.94
N ARG A 548 14.11 16.98 3.56
CA ARG A 548 13.14 18.06 3.70
C ARG A 548 12.83 18.39 5.15
N VAL A 549 12.69 17.38 6.00
CA VAL A 549 12.45 17.56 7.44
C VAL A 549 13.69 18.16 8.12
N VAL A 550 14.89 17.76 7.71
CA VAL A 550 16.13 18.37 8.22
C VAL A 550 16.22 19.84 7.85
N GLU A 551 15.90 20.19 6.60
CA GLU A 551 15.83 21.58 6.13
C GLU A 551 14.84 22.40 6.97
N LEU A 552 13.59 21.95 7.10
CA LEU A 552 12.55 22.63 7.88
C LEU A 552 12.93 22.82 9.35
N GLU A 553 13.54 21.81 9.98
CA GLU A 553 13.94 21.90 11.39
C GLU A 553 15.15 22.81 11.58
N LYS A 554 16.03 22.92 10.59
CA LYS A 554 17.14 23.88 10.62
C LYS A 554 16.71 25.33 10.50
N GLU A 555 15.56 25.60 9.86
CA GLU A 555 14.97 26.96 9.86
C GLU A 555 14.60 27.41 11.27
N ALA A 556 14.09 26.51 12.11
CA ALA A 556 13.69 26.80 13.49
C ALA A 556 14.84 26.61 14.50
N ASN A 557 15.72 25.63 14.28
CA ASN A 557 16.83 25.27 15.14
C ASN A 557 18.07 24.92 14.30
N PRO A 558 19.03 25.85 14.11
CA PRO A 558 20.24 25.59 13.33
C PRO A 558 21.08 24.39 13.79
N GLY A 559 20.92 23.97 15.06
CA GLY A 559 21.57 22.79 15.64
C GLY A 559 20.82 21.47 15.43
N ALA A 560 19.75 21.45 14.64
CA ALA A 560 19.02 20.22 14.33
C ALA A 560 19.93 19.19 13.64
N ASN A 561 19.77 17.93 14.04
CA ASN A 561 20.60 16.80 13.64
C ASN A 561 19.82 15.85 12.72
N GLY A 562 20.35 15.60 11.52
CA GLY A 562 19.72 14.73 10.53
C GLY A 562 19.53 13.27 10.95
N THR A 563 20.43 12.71 11.76
CA THR A 563 20.25 11.38 12.32
C THR A 563 19.04 11.33 13.27
N GLU A 564 18.89 12.34 14.13
CA GLU A 564 17.74 12.43 15.05
C GLU A 564 16.43 12.67 14.29
N ALA A 565 16.50 13.39 13.17
CA ALA A 565 15.34 13.69 12.33
C ALA A 565 14.66 12.44 11.76
N TRP A 566 15.40 11.35 11.55
CA TRP A 566 14.84 10.06 11.18
C TRP A 566 13.85 9.56 12.25
N GLY A 567 14.12 9.86 13.53
CA GLY A 567 13.22 9.57 14.66
C GLY A 567 11.84 10.25 14.56
N TRP A 568 11.67 11.25 13.68
CA TRP A 568 10.43 11.99 13.46
C TRP A 568 9.61 11.48 12.26
N LEU A 569 10.17 10.58 11.46
CA LEU A 569 9.58 10.04 10.23
C LEU A 569 8.89 8.69 10.47
N PRO A 570 8.20 8.08 9.47
CA PRO A 570 7.65 6.74 9.62
C PRO A 570 8.71 5.74 10.11
N PRO A 571 8.44 5.02 11.21
CA PRO A 571 9.43 4.13 11.79
C PRO A 571 9.64 2.89 10.90
N PRO A 572 10.83 2.29 10.90
CA PRO A 572 11.03 0.95 10.37
C PRO A 572 10.17 -0.04 11.18
N LEU A 573 9.65 -1.05 10.49
CA LEU A 573 8.87 -2.15 11.09
C LEU A 573 9.68 -3.45 11.15
N VAL A 574 11.00 -3.36 11.03
CA VAL A 574 11.94 -4.46 11.31
C VAL A 574 11.81 -4.80 12.79
N GLY A 575 11.55 -6.08 13.11
CA GLY A 575 11.37 -6.53 14.50
C GLY A 575 10.05 -6.08 15.15
N GLN A 576 9.07 -5.61 14.37
CA GLN A 576 7.81 -5.10 14.92
C GLN A 576 7.02 -6.15 15.71
N GLY A 577 7.04 -7.41 15.30
CA GLY A 577 6.41 -8.51 16.02
C GLY A 577 7.08 -8.78 17.37
N ALA A 578 8.42 -8.74 17.41
CA ALA A 578 9.19 -8.86 18.64
C ALA A 578 9.04 -7.64 19.57
N LYS A 579 8.56 -6.51 19.07
CA LYS A 579 8.47 -5.23 19.79
C LYS A 579 7.17 -5.04 20.56
N VAL A 580 6.03 -5.21 19.90
CA VAL A 580 4.73 -4.82 20.46
C VAL A 580 3.85 -6.02 20.79
N GLN A 581 2.95 -5.83 21.74
CA GLN A 581 1.93 -6.83 22.08
C GLN A 581 0.91 -6.95 20.95
N ALA A 582 0.42 -8.18 20.73
CA ALA A 582 -0.48 -8.48 19.61
C ALA A 582 -1.83 -7.72 19.71
N GLY A 583 -2.42 -7.66 20.91
CA GLY A 583 -3.69 -6.95 21.14
C GLY A 583 -3.56 -5.45 20.87
N TRP A 584 -2.51 -4.82 21.39
CA TRP A 584 -2.26 -3.40 21.13
C TRP A 584 -2.04 -3.10 19.65
N LEU A 585 -1.30 -3.95 18.93
CA LEU A 585 -1.05 -3.72 17.50
C LEU A 585 -2.33 -3.84 16.68
N HIS A 586 -3.20 -4.81 17.02
CA HIS A 586 -4.51 -4.94 16.37
C HIS A 586 -5.32 -3.65 16.52
N ASP A 587 -5.45 -3.13 17.75
CA ASP A 587 -6.27 -1.95 18.02
C ASP A 587 -5.66 -0.68 17.42
N PHE A 588 -4.33 -0.55 17.48
CA PHE A 588 -3.62 0.57 16.86
C PHE A 588 -3.76 0.60 15.33
N LEU A 589 -3.82 -0.56 14.65
CA LEU A 589 -4.03 -0.61 13.20
C LEU A 589 -5.44 -0.15 12.80
N LEU A 590 -6.44 -0.37 13.66
CA LEU A 590 -7.82 0.03 13.43
C LEU A 590 -8.09 1.49 13.82
N ASP A 591 -7.42 1.97 14.88
CA ASP A 591 -7.54 3.33 15.40
C ASP A 591 -6.18 3.92 15.80
N PRO A 592 -5.36 4.35 14.81
CA PRO A 592 -4.04 4.88 15.09
C PRO A 592 -4.11 6.25 15.77
N HIS A 593 -3.39 6.38 16.88
CA HIS A 593 -3.27 7.60 17.68
C HIS A 593 -1.80 8.07 17.80
N PRO A 594 -1.55 9.34 18.19
CA PRO A 594 -0.19 9.83 18.38
C PRO A 594 0.55 9.08 19.49
N ILE A 595 1.71 8.49 19.17
CA ILE A 595 2.60 7.84 20.14
C ILE A 595 3.86 8.69 20.39
N ARG A 596 4.38 9.31 19.32
CA ARG A 596 5.60 10.14 19.36
C ARG A 596 5.18 11.59 19.18
N PRO A 597 5.28 12.44 20.22
CA PRO A 597 5.03 13.87 20.08
C PRO A 597 5.89 14.51 18.99
N ALA A 598 7.14 14.05 18.90
CA ALA A 598 8.12 14.52 17.94
C ALA A 598 7.90 14.07 16.48
N ALA A 599 6.84 13.34 16.11
CA ALA A 599 6.68 12.88 14.72
C ALA A 599 6.13 13.99 13.80
N TYR A 600 6.60 14.03 12.54
CA TYR A 600 6.06 14.94 11.51
C TYR A 600 4.71 14.49 10.96
N LEU A 601 4.51 13.17 10.91
CA LEU A 601 3.30 12.55 10.46
C LEU A 601 2.95 11.37 11.38
N ARG A 602 1.66 11.23 11.68
CA ARG A 602 1.13 10.05 12.37
C ARG A 602 0.71 9.00 11.35
N MET A 603 0.65 7.75 11.78
CA MET A 603 0.12 6.68 10.92
C MET A 603 -1.34 7.03 10.56
N PRO A 604 -1.70 7.04 9.27
CA PRO A 604 -3.05 7.39 8.87
C PRO A 604 -4.00 6.21 9.12
N ARG A 605 -5.29 6.51 9.26
CA ARG A 605 -6.31 5.50 9.52
C ARG A 605 -6.79 4.90 8.22
N PHE A 606 -6.33 3.69 7.93
CA PHE A 606 -6.78 2.91 6.79
C PHE A 606 -8.15 2.31 7.09
N ASN A 607 -8.99 2.23 6.06
CA ASN A 607 -10.29 1.57 6.14
C ASN A 607 -10.12 0.03 6.09
N MET A 608 -9.57 -0.51 7.19
CA MET A 608 -9.19 -1.90 7.38
C MET A 608 -10.21 -2.62 8.26
N SER A 609 -10.52 -3.86 7.90
CA SER A 609 -11.33 -4.73 8.75
C SER A 609 -10.51 -5.33 9.90
N SER A 610 -11.17 -5.78 10.98
CA SER A 610 -10.49 -6.48 12.08
C SER A 610 -9.79 -7.77 11.63
N GLU A 611 -10.31 -8.46 10.61
CA GLU A 611 -9.65 -9.64 10.02
C GLU A 611 -8.34 -9.26 9.34
N GLU A 612 -8.33 -8.18 8.55
CA GLU A 612 -7.11 -7.68 7.91
C GLU A 612 -6.09 -7.18 8.93
N ALA A 613 -6.53 -6.53 10.01
CA ALA A 613 -5.66 -6.13 11.12
C ALA A 613 -5.05 -7.37 11.80
N THR A 614 -5.85 -8.41 12.02
CA THR A 614 -5.39 -9.69 12.58
C THR A 614 -4.36 -10.36 11.68
N ASP A 615 -4.58 -10.37 10.35
CA ASP A 615 -3.62 -10.92 9.39
C ASP A 615 -2.28 -10.18 9.41
N LEU A 616 -2.29 -8.84 9.57
CA LEU A 616 -1.06 -8.04 9.74
C LEU A 616 -0.35 -8.34 11.06
N VAL A 617 -1.09 -8.42 12.16
CA VAL A 617 -0.52 -8.77 13.48
C VAL A 617 0.16 -10.13 13.38
N ASN A 618 -0.54 -11.14 12.88
CA ASN A 618 0.00 -12.49 12.72
C ASN A 618 1.21 -12.50 11.80
N PHE A 619 1.22 -11.69 10.73
CA PHE A 619 2.40 -11.55 9.86
C PHE A 619 3.63 -11.06 10.62
N PHE A 620 3.52 -9.98 11.40
CA PHE A 620 4.68 -9.45 12.13
C PHE A 620 5.17 -10.43 13.21
N MET A 621 4.25 -11.07 13.94
CA MET A 621 4.60 -12.07 14.94
C MET A 621 5.26 -13.31 14.32
N ALA A 622 4.67 -13.85 13.24
CA ALA A 622 5.21 -14.97 12.49
C ALA A 622 6.60 -14.64 11.93
N ARG A 623 6.76 -13.45 11.36
CA ARG A 623 8.03 -13.00 10.80
C ARG A 623 9.15 -12.99 11.85
N ASP A 624 8.87 -12.45 13.03
CA ASP A 624 9.87 -12.35 14.11
C ASP A 624 9.93 -13.58 15.01
N ASN A 625 9.27 -14.68 14.62
CA ASN A 625 9.25 -15.95 15.33
C ASN A 625 8.75 -15.84 16.78
N VAL A 626 7.72 -15.04 16.97
CA VAL A 626 7.04 -14.82 18.25
C VAL A 626 5.77 -15.66 18.31
N GLU A 627 5.43 -16.22 19.47
CA GLU A 627 4.17 -16.95 19.65
C GLU A 627 2.95 -16.03 19.42
N TYR A 628 1.90 -16.52 18.76
CA TYR A 628 0.66 -15.77 18.51
C TYR A 628 -0.53 -16.73 18.48
N PRO A 629 -1.78 -16.28 18.74
CA PRO A 629 -2.17 -14.89 19.05
C PRO A 629 -2.00 -14.50 20.53
N PHE A 630 -1.91 -15.46 21.45
CA PHE A 630 -1.76 -15.21 22.89
C PHE A 630 -0.35 -15.56 23.34
N GLN A 631 0.21 -14.76 24.25
CA GLN A 631 1.50 -15.04 24.89
C GLN A 631 1.37 -15.00 26.40
N PHE A 632 2.21 -15.79 27.05
CA PHE A 632 2.38 -15.77 28.49
C PHE A 632 3.72 -15.14 28.84
N ASP A 633 3.70 -14.10 29.65
CA ASP A 633 4.92 -13.50 30.20
C ASP A 633 4.89 -13.57 31.74
N PRO A 634 5.83 -14.29 32.38
CA PRO A 634 5.90 -14.42 33.83
C PRO A 634 6.01 -13.08 34.58
N ARG A 635 6.69 -12.07 34.00
CA ARG A 635 6.97 -10.77 34.67
C ARG A 635 5.71 -9.93 34.93
N THR A 636 4.63 -10.25 34.22
CA THR A 636 3.31 -9.60 34.37
C THR A 636 2.40 -10.31 35.39
N ARG A 637 2.90 -11.32 36.11
CA ARG A 637 2.10 -12.13 37.03
C ARG A 637 2.34 -11.67 38.48
N ALA A 638 1.28 -11.68 39.28
CA ALA A 638 1.36 -11.33 40.70
C ALA A 638 2.37 -12.20 41.48
N THR A 639 2.53 -13.47 41.11
CA THR A 639 3.51 -14.36 41.75
C THR A 639 4.96 -13.95 41.50
N HIS A 640 5.25 -13.39 40.32
CA HIS A 640 6.57 -12.82 39.99
C HIS A 640 6.83 -11.60 40.87
N LEU A 641 5.91 -10.63 40.87
CA LEU A 641 6.04 -9.41 41.67
C LEU A 641 6.19 -9.68 43.17
N VAL A 642 5.50 -10.70 43.72
CA VAL A 642 5.65 -11.10 45.13
C VAL A 642 7.06 -11.65 45.40
N ALA A 643 7.65 -12.38 44.47
CA ALA A 643 9.00 -12.90 44.60
C ALA A 643 10.04 -11.77 44.55
N GLU A 644 9.91 -10.87 43.57
CA GLU A 644 10.79 -9.69 43.43
C GLU A 644 10.71 -8.75 44.63
N GLU A 645 9.51 -8.55 45.18
CA GLU A 645 9.30 -7.75 46.39
C GLU A 645 10.02 -8.36 47.61
N ALA A 646 9.92 -9.69 47.77
CA ALA A 646 10.59 -10.40 48.86
C ALA A 646 12.12 -10.36 48.72
N GLU A 647 12.62 -10.47 47.49
CA GLU A 647 14.06 -10.38 47.20
C GLU A 647 14.58 -8.97 47.43
N PHE A 648 13.86 -7.95 46.97
CA PHE A 648 14.21 -6.54 47.19
C PHE A 648 14.24 -6.18 48.68
N ALA A 649 13.24 -6.61 49.46
CA ALA A 649 13.17 -6.34 50.89
C ALA A 649 14.34 -6.97 51.68
N ALA A 650 15.00 -7.99 51.14
CA ALA A 650 16.17 -8.62 51.75
C ALA A 650 17.49 -7.88 51.45
N LYS A 651 17.50 -6.85 50.59
CA LYS A 651 18.71 -6.15 50.16
C LYS A 651 19.20 -5.11 51.16
N GLU A 652 20.52 -5.01 51.27
CA GLU A 652 21.17 -3.94 52.04
C GLU A 652 20.92 -2.58 51.37
N GLY A 653 20.40 -1.62 52.13
CA GLY A 653 20.05 -0.28 51.62
C GLY A 653 18.59 -0.14 51.14
N ALA A 654 17.81 -1.22 51.08
CA ALA A 654 16.36 -1.12 50.93
C ALA A 654 15.76 -0.44 52.16
N SER A 655 14.99 0.64 51.96
CA SER A 655 14.24 1.27 53.05
C SER A 655 13.09 0.34 53.44
N GLY A 656 12.88 0.11 54.74
CA GLY A 656 11.78 -0.75 55.22
C GLY A 656 10.37 -0.28 54.85
N ASP A 657 10.25 0.96 54.34
CA ASP A 657 8.99 1.58 53.93
C ASP A 657 8.81 1.68 52.39
N LEU A 658 9.83 1.30 51.58
CA LEU A 658 9.79 1.39 50.12
C LEU A 658 9.79 -0.01 49.50
N GLY A 659 8.80 -0.31 48.66
CA GLY A 659 8.74 -1.58 47.93
C GLY A 659 9.55 -1.58 46.62
N HIS A 660 9.68 -2.76 45.99
CA HIS A 660 10.44 -2.96 44.75
C HIS A 660 10.01 -1.99 43.63
N LEU A 661 8.69 -1.88 43.39
CA LEU A 661 8.16 -0.99 42.35
C LEU A 661 8.23 0.50 42.73
N ASP A 662 8.15 0.83 44.03
CA ASP A 662 8.30 2.20 44.51
C ASP A 662 9.74 2.69 44.30
N ALA A 663 10.73 1.83 44.56
CA ALA A 663 12.13 2.12 44.29
C ALA A 663 12.39 2.28 42.78
N ALA A 664 11.80 1.43 41.94
CA ALA A 664 11.89 1.58 40.48
C ALA A 664 11.30 2.92 40.01
N MET A 665 10.21 3.38 40.64
CA MET A 665 9.56 4.65 40.29
C MET A 665 10.46 5.85 40.62
N ASN A 666 11.32 5.77 41.63
CA ASN A 666 12.32 6.82 41.91
C ASN A 666 13.28 7.05 40.74
N ILE A 667 13.62 5.99 39.99
CA ILE A 667 14.42 6.12 38.77
C ILE A 667 13.63 6.87 37.71
N VAL A 668 12.37 6.47 37.47
CA VAL A 668 11.51 7.08 36.45
C VAL A 668 11.34 8.57 36.70
N VAL A 669 11.00 8.97 37.93
CA VAL A 669 10.71 10.38 38.29
C VAL A 669 11.96 11.23 38.55
N SER A 670 13.16 10.67 38.39
CA SER A 670 14.40 11.43 38.50
C SER A 670 14.60 12.32 37.26
N ASN A 671 14.85 13.62 37.50
CA ASN A 671 15.12 14.60 36.45
C ASN A 671 16.42 14.34 35.66
N ASP A 672 17.26 13.43 36.14
CA ASP A 672 18.49 13.05 35.46
C ASP A 672 18.28 11.91 34.43
N TYR A 673 17.11 11.24 34.46
CA TYR A 673 16.84 10.05 33.66
C TYR A 673 15.53 10.16 32.86
N CYS A 674 14.48 9.42 33.22
CA CYS A 674 13.36 9.14 32.31
C CYS A 674 12.45 10.36 32.09
N VAL A 675 11.96 11.00 33.16
CA VAL A 675 11.07 12.19 33.09
C VAL A 675 11.73 13.44 32.50
N LYS A 676 13.05 13.42 32.26
CA LYS A 676 13.71 14.49 31.52
C LYS A 676 13.14 14.66 30.11
N CYS A 677 12.72 13.56 29.50
CA CYS A 677 12.21 13.54 28.13
C CYS A 677 10.84 12.89 28.01
N HIS A 678 10.49 11.91 28.86
CA HIS A 678 9.24 11.18 28.75
C HIS A 678 8.08 11.85 29.48
N LEU A 679 6.90 11.81 28.86
CA LEU A 679 5.64 12.02 29.57
C LEU A 679 5.40 10.84 30.52
N VAL A 680 4.75 11.10 31.65
CA VAL A 680 4.35 10.07 32.62
C VAL A 680 2.99 10.44 33.21
N GLY A 681 1.92 9.94 32.60
CA GLY A 681 0.55 10.23 33.05
C GLY A 681 0.22 11.72 32.89
N ASP A 682 0.00 12.44 33.99
CA ASP A 682 -0.30 13.88 33.98
C ASP A 682 0.95 14.76 33.95
N PHE A 683 2.14 14.17 34.02
CA PHE A 683 3.40 14.90 33.92
C PHE A 683 3.88 15.03 32.46
N GLU A 684 4.22 16.26 32.07
CA GLU A 684 4.84 16.57 30.79
C GLU A 684 6.15 17.36 31.00
N PRO A 685 7.27 16.94 30.36
CA PRO A 685 8.54 17.66 30.47
C PRO A 685 8.50 19.00 29.71
N GLN A 686 9.29 19.96 30.20
CA GLN A 686 9.45 21.25 29.53
C GLN A 686 10.29 21.11 28.26
N GLY A 687 9.88 21.78 27.18
CA GLY A 687 10.63 21.81 25.92
C GLY A 687 9.72 21.86 24.70
N SER A 688 10.34 21.86 23.51
CA SER A 688 9.61 21.70 22.25
C SER A 688 9.13 20.25 22.10
N ASP A 689 8.11 20.02 21.26
CA ASP A 689 7.60 18.67 21.00
C ASP A 689 8.66 17.73 20.43
N ARG A 690 9.67 18.26 19.71
CA ARG A 690 10.82 17.50 19.20
C ARG A 690 11.75 16.97 20.28
N ALA A 691 11.75 17.58 21.46
CA ALA A 691 12.52 17.12 22.62
C ALA A 691 11.76 16.11 23.49
N LYS A 692 10.45 15.92 23.25
CA LYS A 692 9.59 15.03 24.04
C LYS A 692 9.64 13.59 23.51
N ALA A 693 9.69 12.65 24.44
CA ALA A 693 9.64 11.21 24.20
C ALA A 693 8.23 10.65 24.51
N PRO A 694 7.89 9.43 24.04
CA PRO A 694 6.56 8.83 24.26
C PRO A 694 6.18 8.70 25.73
N ASP A 695 4.88 8.70 26.04
CA ASP A 695 4.39 8.50 27.40
C ASP A 695 4.72 7.09 27.93
N LEU A 696 5.38 7.04 29.08
CA LEU A 696 5.72 5.78 29.75
C LEU A 696 4.52 5.13 30.42
N SER A 697 3.46 5.88 30.69
CA SER A 697 2.24 5.36 31.32
C SER A 697 1.50 4.34 30.44
N GLU A 698 1.73 4.40 29.12
CA GLU A 698 1.09 3.53 28.12
C GLU A 698 1.96 2.35 27.69
N VAL A 699 3.17 2.22 28.23
CA VAL A 699 4.14 1.20 27.81
C VAL A 699 3.67 -0.22 28.14
N TYR A 700 2.97 -0.41 29.27
CA TYR A 700 2.51 -1.73 29.76
C TYR A 700 1.56 -2.44 28.80
N SER A 701 0.76 -1.69 28.03
CA SER A 701 -0.20 -2.24 27.06
C SER A 701 0.46 -2.48 25.70
N ARG A 702 1.47 -1.66 25.38
CA ARG A 702 2.08 -1.58 24.05
C ARG A 702 3.28 -2.49 23.86
N LEU A 703 4.30 -2.37 24.71
CA LEU A 703 5.58 -3.03 24.49
C LEU A 703 5.62 -4.40 25.16
N ARG A 704 6.39 -5.30 24.56
CA ARG A 704 6.72 -6.58 25.19
C ARG A 704 7.78 -6.36 26.26
N PRO A 705 7.66 -6.99 27.43
CA PRO A 705 8.67 -6.89 28.49
C PRO A 705 10.10 -7.23 28.03
N GLU A 706 10.28 -8.29 27.22
CA GLU A 706 11.62 -8.64 26.70
C GLU A 706 12.19 -7.60 25.73
N TYR A 707 11.36 -7.03 24.87
CA TYR A 707 11.80 -5.92 24.01
C TYR A 707 12.15 -4.69 24.87
N MET A 708 11.32 -4.37 25.86
CA MET A 708 11.52 -3.24 26.75
C MET A 708 12.84 -3.36 27.52
N ARG A 709 13.15 -4.56 28.01
CA ARG A 709 14.41 -4.88 28.68
C ARG A 709 15.62 -4.59 27.80
N ARG A 710 15.61 -5.06 26.55
CA ARG A 710 16.68 -4.79 25.57
C ARG A 710 16.76 -3.32 25.18
N TRP A 711 15.61 -2.68 25.01
CA TRP A 711 15.49 -1.27 24.64
C TRP A 711 16.08 -0.36 25.72
N ILE A 712 15.74 -0.55 26.99
CA ILE A 712 16.26 0.26 28.10
C ILE A 712 17.76 -0.01 28.33
N ALA A 713 18.20 -1.27 28.16
CA ALA A 713 19.60 -1.66 28.33
C ALA A 713 20.54 -0.91 27.36
N ASN A 714 20.19 -0.88 26.06
CA ASN A 714 20.95 -0.14 25.06
C ASN A 714 20.07 0.20 23.83
N PRO A 715 19.39 1.36 23.80
CA PRO A 715 18.47 1.73 22.73
C PRO A 715 19.12 1.75 21.34
N ALA A 716 20.37 2.20 21.27
CA ALA A 716 21.08 2.37 20.01
C ALA A 716 21.52 1.05 19.35
N LYS A 717 21.51 -0.06 20.10
CA LYS A 717 21.66 -1.42 19.54
C LYS A 717 20.36 -2.00 18.99
N ILE A 718 19.23 -1.31 19.16
CA ILE A 718 17.93 -1.70 18.62
C ILE A 718 17.51 -0.76 17.49
N LEU A 719 17.67 0.56 17.68
CA LEU A 719 17.44 1.57 16.66
C LEU A 719 18.64 2.51 16.60
N PRO A 720 19.60 2.31 15.67
CA PRO A 720 20.86 3.06 15.62
C PRO A 720 20.75 4.58 15.60
N TYR A 721 19.67 5.13 15.02
CA TYR A 721 19.44 6.58 14.94
C TYR A 721 18.75 7.19 16.18
N THR A 722 18.42 6.39 17.20
CA THR A 722 17.65 6.90 18.34
C THR A 722 18.44 7.93 19.17
N SER A 723 17.78 9.02 19.55
CA SER A 723 18.31 10.00 20.51
C SER A 723 18.24 9.52 21.97
N MET A 724 17.61 8.38 22.26
CA MET A 724 17.51 7.87 23.63
C MET A 724 18.90 7.41 24.10
N PRO A 725 19.46 8.01 25.16
CA PRO A 725 20.76 7.62 25.68
C PRO A 725 20.68 6.27 26.41
N GLN A 726 21.84 5.62 26.57
CA GLN A 726 21.99 4.51 27.50
C GLN A 726 21.98 5.05 28.94
N ASN A 727 20.80 5.05 29.57
CA ASN A 727 20.63 5.60 30.92
C ASN A 727 21.15 4.68 32.03
N ILE A 728 21.20 3.37 31.78
CA ILE A 728 21.75 2.38 32.72
C ILE A 728 23.07 1.87 32.14
N PRO A 729 24.22 2.33 32.65
CA PRO A 729 25.51 1.82 32.21
C PRO A 729 25.70 0.37 32.64
N PHE A 730 26.49 -0.36 31.86
CA PHE A 730 26.99 -1.68 32.24
C PHE A 730 28.50 -1.67 32.27
N ASP A 731 29.08 -2.00 33.42
CA ASP A 731 30.52 -2.11 33.63
C ASP A 731 30.83 -3.39 34.44
N PRO A 732 31.32 -4.47 33.82
CA PRO A 732 31.57 -5.74 34.51
C PRO A 732 32.67 -5.64 35.58
N GLU A 733 33.49 -4.59 35.57
CA GLU A 733 34.55 -4.37 36.55
C GLU A 733 34.05 -3.62 37.81
N SER A 734 32.81 -3.12 37.79
CA SER A 734 32.18 -2.41 38.89
C SER A 734 31.38 -3.35 39.80
N ASP A 735 31.45 -3.15 41.12
CA ASP A 735 30.69 -3.95 42.11
C ASP A 735 29.17 -3.91 41.87
N THR A 736 28.64 -2.80 41.35
CA THR A 736 27.20 -2.63 41.00
C THR A 736 26.96 -2.78 39.50
N LEU A 737 27.94 -3.31 38.77
CA LEU A 737 27.91 -3.45 37.32
C LEU A 737 27.67 -2.12 36.56
N GLY A 738 28.14 -0.99 37.11
CA GLY A 738 28.01 0.33 36.49
C GLY A 738 26.66 1.03 36.65
N GLY A 739 25.69 0.42 37.35
CA GLY A 739 24.32 0.92 37.48
C GLY A 739 24.18 2.35 38.02
N MET A 740 22.94 2.84 37.99
CA MET A 740 22.55 4.16 38.49
C MET A 740 22.79 4.34 39.99
N ALA A 741 22.57 5.56 40.47
CA ALA A 741 22.72 5.92 41.88
C ALA A 741 21.93 4.97 42.80
N GLN A 742 22.64 4.34 43.74
CA GLN A 742 22.08 3.36 44.69
C GLN A 742 21.00 3.95 45.61
N THR A 743 20.94 5.28 45.74
CA THR A 743 19.87 5.99 46.46
C THR A 743 18.53 5.94 45.75
N LEU A 744 18.50 5.71 44.43
CA LEU A 744 17.27 5.55 43.66
C LEU A 744 16.76 4.12 43.76
N TYR A 745 17.65 3.15 43.52
CA TYR A 745 17.39 1.73 43.65
C TYR A 745 18.67 0.97 44.04
N PRO A 746 18.72 0.30 45.20
CA PRO A 746 19.88 -0.49 45.62
C PRO A 746 19.96 -1.80 44.83
N GLY A 747 21.08 -2.00 44.11
CA GLY A 747 21.31 -3.19 43.29
C GLY A 747 22.27 -2.95 42.13
N THR A 748 22.53 -4.03 41.40
CA THR A 748 23.32 -4.01 40.17
C THR A 748 22.56 -3.33 39.01
N SER A 749 23.27 -2.95 37.95
CA SER A 749 22.64 -2.43 36.72
C SER A 749 21.58 -3.37 36.13
N ILE A 750 21.79 -4.68 36.22
CA ILE A 750 20.83 -5.70 35.76
C ILE A 750 19.56 -5.65 36.60
N GLU A 751 19.69 -5.59 37.93
CA GLU A 751 18.55 -5.55 38.84
C GLU A 751 17.77 -4.25 38.73
N GLN A 752 18.46 -3.11 38.55
CA GLN A 752 17.83 -1.82 38.29
C GLN A 752 17.06 -1.81 36.97
N LEU A 753 17.64 -2.40 35.92
CA LEU A 753 16.99 -2.58 34.63
C LEU A 753 15.73 -3.45 34.75
N ASP A 754 15.84 -4.60 35.41
CA ASP A 754 14.74 -5.54 35.58
C ASP A 754 13.61 -4.92 36.40
N ALA A 755 13.93 -4.14 37.45
CA ALA A 755 12.95 -3.41 38.24
C ALA A 755 12.20 -2.33 37.42
N LEU A 756 12.87 -1.64 36.50
CA LEU A 756 12.20 -0.72 35.57
C LEU A 756 11.25 -1.45 34.63
N VAL A 757 11.68 -2.61 34.09
CA VAL A 757 10.83 -3.44 33.22
C VAL A 757 9.61 -3.92 33.97
N ASP A 758 9.77 -4.35 35.23
CA ASP A 758 8.66 -4.81 36.06
C ASP A 758 7.68 -3.68 36.39
N LEU A 759 8.17 -2.48 36.75
CA LEU A 759 7.33 -1.30 36.94
C LEU A 759 6.56 -0.93 35.67
N LEU A 760 7.25 -0.78 34.54
CA LEU A 760 6.64 -0.34 33.29
C LEU A 760 5.72 -1.40 32.69
N SER A 761 5.96 -2.69 32.94
CA SER A 761 5.07 -3.78 32.50
C SER A 761 3.84 -3.93 33.38
N ASN A 762 3.87 -3.40 34.61
CA ASN A 762 2.79 -3.48 35.59
C ASN A 762 2.28 -2.10 36.02
N TYR A 763 2.48 -1.07 35.18
CA TYR A 763 2.22 0.34 35.54
C TYR A 763 0.76 0.60 35.92
N ALA A 764 -0.20 0.01 35.20
CA ALA A 764 -1.63 0.13 35.52
C ALA A 764 -1.98 -0.47 36.88
N ASP A 765 -1.41 -1.64 37.21
CA ASP A 765 -1.60 -2.29 38.52
C ASP A 765 -0.92 -1.48 39.63
N TYR A 766 0.26 -0.92 39.36
CA TYR A 766 0.99 -0.07 40.31
C TYR A 766 0.20 1.20 40.65
N THR A 767 -0.29 1.93 39.64
CA THR A 767 -1.02 3.19 39.84
C THR A 767 -2.40 2.97 40.45
N SER A 768 -3.14 1.93 40.04
CA SER A 768 -4.45 1.61 40.63
C SER A 768 -4.38 1.30 42.12
N ARG A 769 -3.30 0.67 42.61
CA ARG A 769 -3.09 0.42 44.06
C ARG A 769 -2.80 1.69 44.85
N LYS A 770 -2.34 2.76 44.20
CA LYS A 770 -2.07 4.06 44.84
C LYS A 770 -3.30 4.97 44.86
N ALA A 771 -4.34 4.65 44.10
CA ALA A 771 -5.61 5.39 44.06
C ALA A 771 -6.67 4.69 44.93
N ASP A 772 -6.87 5.16 46.17
CA ASP A 772 -7.83 4.54 47.09
C ASP A 772 -9.28 4.89 46.71
N ILE A 773 -10.00 3.91 46.14
CA ILE A 773 -11.42 4.05 45.81
C ILE A 773 -12.28 4.25 47.07
N SER A 774 -11.84 3.77 48.23
CA SER A 774 -12.63 3.84 49.46
C SER A 774 -12.91 5.27 49.92
N GLU A 775 -12.03 6.23 49.58
CA GLU A 775 -12.25 7.65 49.83
C GLU A 775 -13.33 8.28 48.93
N LEU A 776 -13.58 7.68 47.76
CA LEU A 776 -14.63 8.09 46.81
C LEU A 776 -15.99 7.46 47.14
N VAL A 777 -16.00 6.36 47.90
CA VAL A 777 -17.22 5.66 48.31
C VAL A 777 -17.79 6.32 49.56
N LYS A 778 -18.85 7.13 49.40
CA LYS A 778 -19.67 7.55 50.55
C LYS A 778 -20.29 6.31 51.18
N GLN A 779 -19.79 5.91 52.36
CA GLN A 779 -20.38 4.80 53.11
C GLN A 779 -21.88 5.05 53.30
N ALA A 780 -22.70 4.13 52.79
CA ALA A 780 -24.13 4.16 53.05
C ALA A 780 -24.36 4.02 54.57
N ALA A 781 -25.24 4.84 55.13
CA ALA A 781 -25.64 4.69 56.53
C ALA A 781 -26.14 3.25 56.73
N PRO A 782 -25.67 2.54 57.78
CA PRO A 782 -26.12 1.19 58.04
C PRO A 782 -27.66 1.18 58.11
N PRO A 783 -28.32 0.14 57.56
CA PRO A 783 -29.77 0.06 57.60
C PRO A 783 -30.24 0.20 59.06
N PRO A 784 -31.34 0.93 59.32
CA PRO A 784 -31.85 1.07 60.67
C PRO A 784 -32.08 -0.32 61.23
N ALA A 785 -31.66 -0.54 62.48
CA ALA A 785 -31.86 -1.79 63.19
C ALA A 785 -33.37 -2.06 63.31
N GLY A 786 -33.93 -2.73 62.30
CA GLY A 786 -35.30 -3.21 62.28
C GLY A 786 -35.42 -4.36 63.26
N GLY A 787 -36.23 -4.16 64.30
CA GLY A 787 -36.65 -5.19 65.23
C GLY A 787 -37.16 -6.41 64.50
N GLY A 788 -36.76 -7.57 65.02
CA GLY A 788 -37.05 -8.86 64.42
C GLY A 788 -38.51 -9.28 64.49
N ASP A 789 -38.72 -10.38 63.79
CA ASP A 789 -39.76 -11.40 63.97
C ASP A 789 -41.19 -10.92 64.05
N GLU A 790 -41.95 -11.14 62.97
CA GLU A 790 -43.13 -12.03 63.02
C GLU A 790 -43.30 -12.71 61.66
N ASN A 791 -42.87 -13.98 61.57
CA ASN A 791 -43.32 -14.88 60.53
C ASN A 791 -44.02 -16.05 61.21
N ALA A 792 -45.34 -15.94 61.37
CA ALA A 792 -46.20 -16.99 61.88
C ALA A 792 -47.45 -17.14 61.01
N ALA A 793 -47.38 -18.17 60.16
CA ALA A 793 -48.44 -19.10 59.77
C ALA A 793 -49.60 -18.68 58.82
N ALA A 794 -49.96 -19.70 58.03
CA ALA A 794 -51.23 -19.99 57.34
C ALA A 794 -51.38 -19.38 55.92
N GLU A 795 -51.33 -20.15 54.82
CA GLU A 795 -52.23 -21.21 54.30
C GLU A 795 -52.90 -20.73 52.99
N GLY A 796 -53.03 -21.62 51.99
CA GLY A 796 -53.91 -21.50 50.81
C GLY A 796 -53.29 -20.75 49.63
N ASP A 797 -52.81 -21.40 48.56
CA ASP A 797 -53.53 -22.12 47.49
C ASP A 797 -54.47 -21.25 46.62
N SER A 798 -54.32 -21.47 45.32
CA SER A 798 -55.19 -21.12 44.17
C SER A 798 -55.18 -19.69 43.56
N ALA A 799 -54.74 -19.69 42.29
CA ALA A 799 -55.48 -19.27 41.09
C ALA A 799 -55.57 -17.79 40.65
N ASP A 800 -55.34 -17.68 39.32
CA ASP A 800 -55.87 -16.71 38.34
C ASP A 800 -55.41 -15.25 38.43
N ALA A 801 -54.61 -14.80 37.44
CA ALA A 801 -55.03 -14.17 36.18
C ALA A 801 -55.42 -12.70 36.39
N ASP A 802 -54.70 -11.76 35.78
CA ASP A 802 -55.16 -11.03 34.59
C ASP A 802 -54.18 -9.92 34.19
N GLU A 803 -54.17 -9.62 32.88
CA GLU A 803 -53.98 -8.33 32.19
C GLU A 803 -52.98 -7.27 32.74
N GLY A 804 -52.15 -6.60 31.93
CA GLY A 804 -52.18 -6.39 30.49
C GLY A 804 -51.09 -5.38 30.09
N ASP A 805 -50.95 -5.21 28.78
CA ASP A 805 -50.07 -4.30 28.02
C ASP A 805 -49.83 -2.92 28.64
N GLU A 806 -48.57 -2.45 28.59
CA GLU A 806 -48.12 -1.35 27.71
C GLU A 806 -46.59 -1.36 27.53
#